data_AF-A0A943GMP8-F1
#
_entry.id   AF-A0A943GMP8-F1
#
_cell.length_a   1.000
_cell.length_b   1.000
_cell.length_c   1.000
_cell.angle_alpha   90.00
_cell.angle_beta   90.00
_cell.angle_gamma   90.00
#
_symmetry.space_group_name_H-M   'P 1'
#
loop_
_entity.id
_entity.type
_entity.pdbx_description
1 polymer ?
#
loop_
_entity_poly.entity_id
_entity_poly.type
_entity_poly.pdbx_seq_one_letter_code
_entity_poly.pdbx_strand_id
1 'polypeptide(L)'
;MKHGFIKVAAGTPYIQVADCVHNTEEILRLVREMSAHGAKIMGFPELCITGYTCQDLFWQNVLLDSAKERLLWLADETENVDGLIVVGLPLEVEGKLYNAAAVLNRGKILGVVPKTNLPNYAEYYEVRHFTPADDTMRWINLGRHRDVPFGTRLLFSCPQMEGMQVAVEICEDLWVPQPPSIRHALAGANVIVNLSAGDEVTGKEEYRRNLVKGQSARLVCGYLYATAGEGESSTDLVFGGHNLIAENGWLISEAKRFSNETIYGDLDIRYLITERRKMTTFPGTSGEGYLKISFELKKEETVLEREFSPMPFVPADVQERARRCDEILTIQAMGLKKRLAHTHCRSAVLGISGGLDSTLALLVTARAFDYLGIPRENITAVTMPCFGTTDRTYRNACELTVKLGAILREVDIKEAVTLHFRDIGHAMDNHDVTYENSQARERTQVIMDIANQTGGMVIGTGDLSELALGWATYNGDHMSMYGVNGSVPKTLVRHLVRYYADTCEDEKLSHILLDVLDTPVSPELLPPKDGEIAQKTEDLVGPYELHDFFLYYMLRMGYEPEKIYRIARKSFAGVYGEEEILKWLKNFYRRFFMQQFKRSCLPDGPKVGTVAVSPRGDLKMPSDGCARIWLDQVENLK
;
A
#
# COMPACT_ATOMS: atom_id res chain seq x y z
N MET A 1 13.45 11.64 -8.18
CA MET A 1 13.54 12.38 -6.92
C MET A 1 12.34 13.28 -6.69
N LYS A 2 11.79 13.91 -7.74
CA LYS A 2 10.45 14.54 -7.68
C LYS A 2 9.41 13.56 -7.10
N HIS A 3 8.55 14.05 -6.20
CA HIS A 3 7.53 13.29 -5.45
C HIS A 3 8.06 12.23 -4.47
N GLY A 4 9.36 12.22 -4.16
CA GLY A 4 9.93 11.33 -3.16
C GLY A 4 10.31 9.93 -3.65
N PHE A 5 10.20 9.66 -4.96
CA PHE A 5 10.68 8.40 -5.53
C PHE A 5 12.19 8.42 -5.80
N ILE A 6 12.86 7.31 -5.49
CA ILE A 6 14.26 7.04 -5.83
C ILE A 6 14.40 5.60 -6.35
N LYS A 7 15.08 5.44 -7.49
CA LYS A 7 15.35 4.11 -8.04
C LYS A 7 16.56 3.51 -7.34
N VAL A 8 16.44 2.25 -6.93
CA VAL A 8 17.47 1.48 -6.26
C VAL A 8 17.69 0.17 -7.00
N ALA A 9 18.89 -0.40 -6.89
CA ALA A 9 19.24 -1.66 -7.53
C ALA A 9 20.02 -2.57 -6.57
N ALA A 10 19.75 -3.86 -6.68
CA ALA A 10 20.54 -4.93 -6.07
C ALA A 10 21.00 -5.86 -7.19
N GLY A 11 22.29 -6.08 -7.31
CA GLY A 11 22.83 -6.92 -8.39
C GLY A 11 23.89 -7.88 -7.92
N THR A 12 23.85 -9.07 -8.49
CA THR A 12 24.79 -10.15 -8.20
C THR A 12 25.77 -10.28 -9.37
N PRO A 13 27.05 -9.91 -9.22
CA PRO A 13 28.04 -10.06 -10.28
C PRO A 13 28.36 -11.54 -10.50
N TYR A 14 28.74 -11.90 -11.73
CA TYR A 14 29.39 -13.18 -12.00
C TYR A 14 30.82 -13.08 -11.50
N ILE A 15 31.16 -13.83 -10.45
CA ILE A 15 32.48 -13.75 -9.82
C ILE A 15 33.31 -15.00 -10.10
N GLN A 16 34.61 -14.86 -9.88
CA GLN A 16 35.57 -15.95 -9.73
C GLN A 16 36.23 -15.81 -8.36
N VAL A 17 36.17 -16.87 -7.56
CA VAL A 17 36.75 -16.87 -6.21
C VAL A 17 38.23 -16.51 -6.26
N ALA A 18 38.61 -15.51 -5.46
CA ALA A 18 39.94 -14.90 -5.35
C ALA A 18 40.45 -14.07 -6.56
N ASP A 19 39.70 -13.93 -7.66
CA ASP A 19 40.07 -13.03 -8.77
C ASP A 19 39.46 -11.63 -8.59
N CYS A 20 40.16 -10.78 -7.84
CA CYS A 20 39.71 -9.42 -7.56
C CYS A 20 39.59 -8.55 -8.81
N VAL A 21 40.35 -8.84 -9.87
CA VAL A 21 40.33 -8.06 -11.12
C VAL A 21 39.04 -8.34 -11.85
N HIS A 22 38.78 -9.61 -12.15
CA HIS A 22 37.56 -10.05 -12.83
C HIS A 22 36.30 -9.61 -12.07
N ASN A 23 36.27 -9.84 -10.75
CA ASN A 23 35.10 -9.53 -9.93
C ASN A 23 34.76 -8.04 -9.94
N THR A 24 35.76 -7.17 -9.86
CA THR A 24 35.53 -5.72 -9.89
C THR A 24 35.23 -5.17 -11.28
N GLU A 25 35.70 -5.82 -12.34
CA GLU A 25 35.27 -5.51 -13.72
C GLU A 25 33.78 -5.85 -13.93
N GLU A 26 33.31 -6.98 -13.41
CA GLU A 26 31.90 -7.36 -13.44
C GLU A 26 31.04 -6.45 -12.56
N ILE A 27 31.52 -6.09 -11.36
CA ILE A 27 30.85 -5.07 -10.53
C ILE A 27 30.74 -3.75 -11.30
N LEU A 28 31.82 -3.27 -11.93
CA LEU A 28 31.79 -2.03 -12.70
C LEU A 28 30.83 -2.11 -13.90
N ARG A 29 30.77 -3.25 -14.59
CA ARG A 29 29.80 -3.51 -15.67
C ARG A 29 28.38 -3.35 -15.15
N LEU A 30 28.05 -3.98 -14.02
CA LEU A 30 26.74 -3.86 -13.39
C LEU A 30 26.46 -2.46 -12.86
N VAL A 31 27.44 -1.75 -12.29
CA VAL A 31 27.28 -0.35 -11.87
C VAL A 31 26.90 0.52 -13.08
N ARG A 32 27.54 0.33 -14.23
CA ARG A 32 27.23 1.07 -15.47
C ARG A 32 25.84 0.72 -15.99
N GLU A 33 25.45 -0.55 -15.97
CA GLU A 33 24.10 -1.02 -16.30
C GLU A 33 23.05 -0.36 -15.39
N MET A 34 23.24 -0.45 -14.08
CA MET A 34 22.34 0.12 -13.08
C MET A 34 22.22 1.63 -13.21
N SER A 35 23.35 2.31 -13.46
CA SER A 35 23.38 3.75 -13.69
C SER A 35 22.65 4.14 -14.96
N ALA A 36 22.80 3.37 -16.05
CA ALA A 36 22.06 3.57 -17.29
C ALA A 36 20.55 3.36 -17.11
N HIS A 37 20.15 2.44 -16.24
CA HIS A 37 18.76 2.25 -15.79
C HIS A 37 18.28 3.32 -14.78
N GLY A 38 19.14 4.26 -14.38
CA GLY A 38 18.80 5.39 -13.51
C GLY A 38 18.79 5.07 -12.01
N ALA A 39 19.34 3.93 -11.58
CA ALA A 39 19.48 3.60 -10.17
C ALA A 39 20.43 4.59 -9.46
N LYS A 40 20.05 4.99 -8.25
CA LYS A 40 20.79 5.97 -7.42
C LYS A 40 21.40 5.36 -6.16
N ILE A 41 20.94 4.18 -5.77
CA ILE A 41 21.50 3.38 -4.67
C ILE A 41 21.71 1.97 -5.22
N MET A 42 22.93 1.46 -5.16
CA MET A 42 23.35 0.19 -5.77
C MET A 42 24.00 -0.68 -4.70
N GLY A 43 23.38 -1.81 -4.38
CA GLY A 43 23.89 -2.80 -3.42
C GLY A 43 24.44 -4.03 -4.13
N PHE A 44 25.59 -4.52 -3.66
CA PHE A 44 26.25 -5.72 -4.14
C PHE A 44 26.41 -6.77 -3.02
N PRO A 45 26.74 -8.03 -3.33
CA PRO A 45 26.88 -9.07 -2.32
C PRO A 45 28.00 -8.82 -1.32
N GLU A 46 27.93 -9.56 -0.22
CA GLU A 46 28.99 -9.64 0.77
C GLU A 46 30.29 -10.14 0.14
N LEU A 47 31.43 -9.51 0.50
CA LEU A 47 32.77 -9.86 0.00
C LEU A 47 32.88 -9.98 -1.53
N CYS A 48 32.00 -9.33 -2.30
CA CYS A 48 31.92 -9.50 -3.76
C CYS A 48 33.19 -9.15 -4.54
N ILE A 49 34.12 -8.36 -3.97
CA ILE A 49 35.43 -8.11 -4.59
C ILE A 49 36.28 -9.39 -4.63
N THR A 50 36.25 -10.22 -3.59
CA THR A 50 37.06 -11.45 -3.51
C THR A 50 36.26 -12.71 -3.81
N GLY A 51 34.96 -12.69 -3.55
CA GLY A 51 34.16 -13.89 -3.27
C GLY A 51 34.18 -14.21 -1.78
N TYR A 52 33.01 -14.55 -1.24
CA TYR A 52 32.80 -14.91 0.15
C TYR A 52 33.52 -16.21 0.53
N THR A 53 33.58 -17.15 -0.41
CA THR A 53 34.07 -18.52 -0.18
C THR A 53 35.60 -18.69 -0.30
N CYS A 54 36.39 -17.61 -0.16
CA CYS A 54 37.86 -17.68 -0.23
C CYS A 54 38.51 -18.44 0.94
N GLN A 55 37.81 -18.60 2.08
CA GLN A 55 38.30 -19.33 3.26
C GLN A 55 39.71 -18.87 3.69
N ASP A 56 40.63 -19.79 3.96
CA ASP A 56 41.99 -19.48 4.44
C ASP A 56 42.85 -18.66 3.45
N LEU A 57 42.37 -18.45 2.20
CA LEU A 57 42.99 -17.47 1.31
C LEU A 57 42.88 -16.03 1.85
N PHE A 58 41.92 -15.75 2.75
CA PHE A 58 41.84 -14.47 3.47
C PHE A 58 43.07 -14.16 4.35
N TRP A 59 43.94 -15.13 4.61
CA TRP A 59 45.23 -14.91 5.27
C TRP A 59 46.37 -14.53 4.33
N GLN A 60 46.14 -14.56 3.02
CA GLN A 60 47.18 -14.27 2.02
C GLN A 60 47.19 -12.77 1.71
N ASN A 61 48.31 -12.10 2.02
CA ASN A 61 48.47 -10.66 1.74
C ASN A 61 48.21 -10.32 0.27
N VAL A 62 48.58 -11.21 -0.66
CA VAL A 62 48.32 -11.00 -2.09
C VAL A 62 46.84 -10.80 -2.40
N LEU A 63 45.95 -11.56 -1.76
CA LEU A 63 44.51 -11.39 -1.93
C LEU A 63 44.02 -10.08 -1.32
N LEU A 64 44.49 -9.76 -0.11
CA LEU A 64 44.07 -8.55 0.62
C LEU A 64 44.54 -7.26 -0.07
N ASP A 65 45.79 -7.24 -0.54
CA ASP A 65 46.38 -6.15 -1.29
C ASP A 65 45.62 -5.97 -2.62
N SER A 66 45.34 -7.06 -3.33
CA SER A 66 44.56 -7.01 -4.57
C SER A 66 43.15 -6.48 -4.33
N ALA A 67 42.43 -6.95 -3.30
CA ALA A 67 41.10 -6.46 -2.97
C ALA A 67 41.10 -4.95 -2.67
N LYS A 68 42.10 -4.47 -1.92
CA LYS A 68 42.26 -3.05 -1.60
C LYS A 68 42.59 -2.22 -2.85
N GLU A 69 43.52 -2.67 -3.69
CA GLU A 69 43.86 -2.00 -4.94
C GLU A 69 42.65 -1.92 -5.88
N ARG A 70 41.87 -2.99 -5.97
CA ARG A 70 40.68 -3.07 -6.82
C ARG A 70 39.51 -2.25 -6.29
N LEU A 71 39.38 -2.07 -4.97
CA LEU A 71 38.47 -1.07 -4.40
C LEU A 71 38.84 0.36 -4.81
N LEU A 72 40.13 0.71 -4.76
CA LEU A 72 40.60 2.04 -5.18
C LEU A 72 40.36 2.24 -6.67
N TRP A 73 40.69 1.25 -7.50
CA TRP A 73 40.38 1.28 -8.93
C TRP A 73 38.89 1.45 -9.22
N LEU A 74 38.02 0.72 -8.50
CA LEU A 74 36.57 0.83 -8.67
C LEU A 74 36.05 2.21 -8.25
N ALA A 75 36.59 2.80 -7.19
CA ALA A 75 36.27 4.17 -6.82
C ALA A 75 36.58 5.12 -7.99
N ASP A 76 37.78 5.03 -8.57
CA ASP A 76 38.23 5.86 -9.69
C ASP A 76 37.31 5.72 -10.92
N GLU A 77 37.02 4.49 -11.32
CA GLU A 77 36.17 4.18 -12.47
C GLU A 77 34.70 4.62 -12.29
N THR A 78 34.30 4.89 -11.05
CA THR A 78 32.95 5.34 -10.71
C THR A 78 32.86 6.85 -10.43
N GLU A 79 33.88 7.64 -10.79
CA GLU A 79 33.89 9.11 -10.67
C GLU A 79 32.68 9.78 -11.33
N ASN A 80 32.29 9.31 -12.52
CA ASN A 80 31.19 9.86 -13.29
C ASN A 80 29.84 9.18 -13.02
N VAL A 81 29.79 8.20 -12.13
CA VAL A 81 28.55 7.49 -11.80
C VAL A 81 27.72 8.31 -10.82
N ASP A 82 26.47 8.59 -11.19
CA ASP A 82 25.53 9.34 -10.36
C ASP A 82 24.74 8.40 -9.41
N GLY A 83 25.45 7.80 -8.46
CA GLY A 83 24.87 6.85 -7.52
C GLY A 83 25.69 6.66 -6.24
N LEU A 84 25.05 6.13 -5.21
CA LEU A 84 25.67 5.59 -4.01
C LEU A 84 25.87 4.08 -4.21
N ILE A 85 27.11 3.63 -4.24
CA ILE A 85 27.48 2.25 -4.55
C ILE A 85 28.00 1.59 -3.27
N VAL A 86 27.52 0.40 -2.94
CA VAL A 86 27.95 -0.34 -1.73
C VAL A 86 28.45 -1.72 -2.12
N VAL A 87 29.75 -1.97 -1.87
CA VAL A 87 30.46 -3.18 -2.28
C VAL A 87 31.17 -3.85 -1.10
N GLY A 88 31.21 -5.19 -1.09
CA GLY A 88 31.82 -5.97 -0.02
C GLY A 88 33.28 -6.35 -0.31
N LEU A 89 34.14 -6.27 0.71
CA LEU A 89 35.54 -6.70 0.65
C LEU A 89 36.09 -7.11 2.03
N PRO A 90 37.14 -7.94 2.08
CA PRO A 90 37.94 -8.09 3.28
C PRO A 90 38.86 -6.88 3.43
N LEU A 91 38.95 -6.30 4.63
CA LEU A 91 39.79 -5.13 4.88
C LEU A 91 40.59 -5.27 6.17
N GLU A 92 41.92 -5.14 6.07
CA GLU A 92 42.79 -5.08 7.24
C GLU A 92 42.79 -3.66 7.84
N VAL A 93 42.51 -3.56 9.14
CA VAL A 93 42.59 -2.34 9.94
C VAL A 93 43.33 -2.69 11.24
N GLU A 94 44.42 -1.97 11.52
CA GLU A 94 45.20 -2.10 12.77
C GLU A 94 45.67 -3.55 13.04
N GLY A 95 46.03 -4.30 11.99
CA GLY A 95 46.49 -5.69 12.09
C GLY A 95 45.38 -6.73 12.33
N LYS A 96 44.11 -6.34 12.14
CA LYS A 96 42.94 -7.22 12.19
C LYS A 96 42.17 -7.17 10.88
N LEU A 97 41.65 -8.32 10.46
CA LEU A 97 40.87 -8.44 9.24
C LEU A 97 39.38 -8.32 9.54
N TYR A 98 38.66 -7.53 8.75
CA TYR A 98 37.22 -7.32 8.87
C TYR A 98 36.52 -7.68 7.56
N ASN A 99 35.36 -8.30 7.69
CA ASN A 99 34.39 -8.37 6.60
C ASN A 99 33.67 -7.02 6.53
N ALA A 100 33.81 -6.30 5.43
CA ALA A 100 33.44 -4.89 5.37
C ALA A 100 32.69 -4.53 4.09
N ALA A 101 31.83 -3.52 4.21
CA ALA A 101 31.15 -2.88 3.10
C ALA A 101 31.71 -1.47 2.89
N ALA A 102 32.28 -1.20 1.72
CA ALA A 102 32.73 0.13 1.33
C ALA A 102 31.62 0.87 0.60
N VAL A 103 31.41 2.13 0.96
CA VAL A 103 30.38 3.00 0.36
C VAL A 103 31.05 4.05 -0.52
N LEU A 104 30.72 4.06 -1.81
CA LEU A 104 31.32 4.90 -2.83
C LEU A 104 30.33 5.92 -3.39
N ASN A 105 30.81 7.12 -3.71
CA ASN A 105 30.08 8.10 -4.51
C ASN A 105 31.09 9.00 -5.24
N ARG A 106 30.94 9.12 -6.56
CA ARG A 106 31.70 10.07 -7.40
C ARG A 106 33.20 10.03 -7.14
N GLY A 107 33.82 8.86 -7.27
CA GLY A 107 35.28 8.77 -7.15
C GLY A 107 35.79 8.64 -5.73
N LYS A 108 34.91 8.70 -4.71
CA LYS A 108 35.30 8.75 -3.30
C LYS A 108 34.76 7.56 -2.51
N ILE A 109 35.62 7.00 -1.67
CA ILE A 109 35.22 6.12 -0.57
C ILE A 109 34.72 7.00 0.57
N LEU A 110 33.42 6.99 0.82
CA LEU A 110 32.77 7.84 1.83
C LEU A 110 32.90 7.27 3.23
N GLY A 111 32.92 5.94 3.36
CA GLY A 111 33.01 5.25 4.63
C GLY A 111 33.04 3.74 4.43
N VAL A 112 33.45 3.02 5.48
CA VAL A 112 33.53 1.56 5.49
C VAL A 112 32.82 1.02 6.73
N VAL A 113 31.87 0.11 6.51
CA VAL A 113 31.05 -0.49 7.56
C VAL A 113 31.48 -1.95 7.77
N PRO A 114 32.14 -2.29 8.89
CA PRO A 114 32.46 -3.68 9.22
C PRO A 114 31.22 -4.46 9.71
N LYS A 115 31.17 -5.76 9.41
CA LYS A 115 30.13 -6.70 9.84
C LYS A 115 30.15 -6.84 11.37
N THR A 116 28.98 -6.74 12.01
CA THR A 116 28.88 -6.79 13.48
C THR A 116 28.81 -8.23 13.97
N ASN A 117 27.93 -9.04 13.37
CA ASN A 117 27.66 -10.41 13.81
C ASN A 117 28.31 -11.39 12.83
N LEU A 118 29.32 -12.14 13.29
CA LEU A 118 30.01 -13.14 12.48
C LEU A 118 29.47 -14.54 12.82
N PRO A 119 28.78 -15.23 11.90
CA PRO A 119 28.33 -16.59 12.14
C PRO A 119 29.53 -17.55 12.21
N ASN A 120 29.54 -18.39 13.24
CA ASN A 120 30.56 -19.42 13.46
C ASN A 120 29.89 -20.71 13.95
N TYR A 121 28.87 -21.15 13.20
CA TYR A 121 28.07 -22.33 13.44
C TYR A 121 27.71 -23.00 12.11
N ALA A 122 27.49 -24.32 12.15
CA ALA A 122 27.14 -25.12 10.98
C ALA A 122 28.12 -24.92 9.80
N GLU A 123 27.65 -24.40 8.67
CA GLU A 123 28.43 -24.15 7.45
C GLU A 123 29.34 -22.91 7.52
N TYR A 124 29.15 -22.04 8.51
CA TYR A 124 29.85 -20.76 8.62
C TYR A 124 31.02 -20.81 9.62
N TYR A 125 32.16 -20.25 9.22
CA TYR A 125 33.41 -20.24 10.01
C TYR A 125 34.04 -18.83 10.09
N GLU A 126 33.25 -17.75 10.00
CA GLU A 126 33.77 -16.39 9.76
C GLU A 126 34.72 -15.89 10.87
N VAL A 127 34.51 -16.30 12.13
CA VAL A 127 35.36 -15.89 13.26
C VAL A 127 36.79 -16.44 13.15
N ARG A 128 37.02 -17.45 12.30
CA ARG A 128 38.37 -17.95 11.97
C ARG A 128 39.20 -16.90 11.24
N HIS A 129 38.57 -16.10 10.37
CA HIS A 129 39.25 -15.17 9.46
C HIS A 129 39.05 -13.72 9.88
N PHE A 130 37.86 -13.37 10.35
CA PHE A 130 37.42 -11.99 10.57
C PHE A 130 37.23 -11.65 12.05
N THR A 131 37.39 -10.37 12.35
CA THR A 131 37.12 -9.77 13.65
C THR A 131 35.75 -9.10 13.63
N PRO A 132 34.87 -9.33 14.62
CA PRO A 132 33.58 -8.66 14.67
C PRO A 132 33.77 -7.15 14.89
N ALA A 133 32.91 -6.34 14.30
CA ALA A 133 32.93 -4.90 14.53
C ALA A 133 32.67 -4.55 16.01
N ASP A 134 33.38 -3.54 16.51
CA ASP A 134 33.08 -2.91 17.78
C ASP A 134 32.31 -1.59 17.57
N ASP A 135 31.98 -0.92 18.67
CA ASP A 135 31.30 0.38 18.66
C ASP A 135 32.25 1.57 18.38
N THR A 136 33.54 1.32 18.15
CA THR A 136 34.54 2.37 18.02
C THR A 136 34.58 2.91 16.58
N MET A 137 34.36 4.22 16.43
CA MET A 137 34.61 4.91 15.17
C MET A 137 36.12 5.09 14.97
N ARG A 138 36.65 4.60 13.85
CA ARG A 138 38.05 4.79 13.44
C ARG A 138 38.12 5.64 12.18
N TRP A 139 39.27 6.25 11.95
CA TRP A 139 39.57 7.00 10.74
C TRP A 139 40.78 6.33 10.07
N ILE A 140 40.57 5.80 8.87
CA ILE A 140 41.56 4.98 8.17
C ILE A 140 42.00 5.64 6.86
N ASN A 141 43.20 5.27 6.40
CA ASN A 141 43.75 5.72 5.13
C ASN A 141 43.69 4.58 4.10
N LEU A 142 42.99 4.81 2.99
CA LEU A 142 42.86 3.86 1.87
C LEU A 142 43.47 4.49 0.62
N GLY A 143 44.76 4.20 0.38
CA GLY A 143 45.50 4.76 -0.76
C GLY A 143 45.47 6.29 -0.73
N ARG A 144 44.84 6.90 -1.73
CA ARG A 144 44.67 8.36 -1.83
C ARG A 144 43.54 8.92 -0.95
N HIS A 145 42.63 8.08 -0.48
CA HIS A 145 41.54 8.50 0.40
C HIS A 145 42.05 8.56 1.84
N ARG A 146 42.09 9.77 2.39
CA ARG A 146 42.50 10.06 3.76
C ARG A 146 41.28 10.22 4.65
N ASP A 147 41.44 9.88 5.93
CA ASP A 147 40.41 10.04 6.96
C ASP A 147 39.05 9.48 6.52
N VAL A 148 39.05 8.23 6.02
CA VAL A 148 37.82 7.50 5.70
C VAL A 148 37.25 6.95 7.02
N PRO A 149 35.99 7.26 7.38
CA PRO A 149 35.38 6.74 8.58
C PRO A 149 35.13 5.23 8.46
N PHE A 150 35.56 4.49 9.46
CA PHE A 150 35.41 3.04 9.60
C PHE A 150 34.63 2.75 10.89
N GLY A 151 33.44 2.18 10.78
CA GLY A 151 32.62 1.84 11.93
C GLY A 151 31.16 1.53 11.59
N THR A 152 30.42 1.06 12.59
CA THR A 152 29.03 0.58 12.41
C THR A 152 27.98 1.68 12.50
N ARG A 153 28.35 2.90 12.89
CA ARG A 153 27.42 4.02 13.15
C ARG A 153 27.53 5.12 12.10
N LEU A 154 27.37 4.73 10.82
CA LEU A 154 27.41 5.65 9.67
C LEU A 154 26.01 5.81 9.06
N LEU A 155 25.63 7.05 8.76
CA LEU A 155 24.46 7.37 7.94
C LEU A 155 24.89 8.18 6.72
N PHE A 156 24.47 7.75 5.54
CA PHE A 156 24.74 8.44 4.29
C PHE A 156 23.51 9.27 3.90
N SER A 157 23.70 10.58 3.83
CA SER A 157 22.64 11.57 3.64
C SER A 157 22.75 12.22 2.26
N CYS A 158 21.62 12.37 1.56
CA CYS A 158 21.56 13.04 0.26
C CYS A 158 20.78 14.36 0.36
N PRO A 159 21.43 15.53 0.31
CA PRO A 159 20.74 16.82 0.36
C PRO A 159 19.70 17.02 -0.76
N GLN A 160 19.90 16.39 -1.92
CA GLN A 160 18.99 16.48 -3.06
C GLN A 160 17.69 15.68 -2.82
N MET A 161 17.70 14.72 -1.88
CA MET A 161 16.55 13.91 -1.47
C MET A 161 16.25 14.12 0.01
N GLU A 162 15.49 15.18 0.31
CA GLU A 162 15.22 15.57 1.69
C GLU A 162 14.69 14.41 2.54
N GLY A 163 15.30 14.23 3.72
CA GLY A 163 14.94 13.19 4.66
C GLY A 163 15.46 11.79 4.32
N MET A 164 16.07 11.55 3.14
CA MET A 164 16.67 10.26 2.83
C MET A 164 17.95 10.04 3.63
N GLN A 165 18.02 8.91 4.34
CA GLN A 165 19.20 8.47 5.08
C GLN A 165 19.42 6.99 4.79
N VAL A 166 20.59 6.65 4.26
CA VAL A 166 20.98 5.27 3.93
C VAL A 166 21.90 4.74 5.03
N ALA A 167 21.66 3.51 5.48
CA ALA A 167 22.60 2.77 6.32
C ALA A 167 22.91 1.41 5.70
N VAL A 168 23.98 0.77 6.17
CA VAL A 168 24.49 -0.49 5.65
C VAL A 168 24.63 -1.48 6.80
N GLU A 169 24.23 -2.73 6.56
CA GLU A 169 24.52 -3.88 7.42
C GLU A 169 24.90 -5.08 6.55
N ILE A 170 25.44 -6.17 7.14
CA ILE A 170 26.00 -7.28 6.35
C ILE A 170 25.43 -8.62 6.84
N CYS A 171 24.75 -9.32 5.94
CA CYS A 171 24.27 -10.70 6.04
C CYS A 171 23.63 -11.02 7.40
N GLU A 172 24.34 -11.81 8.24
CA GLU A 172 23.94 -12.28 9.57
C GLU A 172 23.44 -11.16 10.50
N ASP A 173 23.85 -9.92 10.26
CA ASP A 173 23.32 -8.75 10.95
C ASP A 173 21.78 -8.67 10.89
N LEU A 174 21.12 -9.12 9.82
CA LEU A 174 19.66 -9.21 9.73
C LEU A 174 19.05 -10.34 10.58
N TRP A 175 19.81 -11.41 10.81
CA TRP A 175 19.31 -12.69 11.33
C TRP A 175 19.32 -12.75 12.87
N VAL A 176 20.11 -11.87 13.50
CA VAL A 176 20.19 -11.80 14.96
C VAL A 176 18.91 -11.21 15.59
N PRO A 177 18.65 -11.46 16.89
CA PRO A 177 17.48 -10.91 17.57
C PRO A 177 17.41 -9.38 17.62
N GLN A 178 18.56 -8.71 17.57
CA GLN A 178 18.68 -7.24 17.56
C GLN A 178 19.56 -6.76 16.40
N PRO A 179 19.03 -6.73 15.16
CA PRO A 179 19.79 -6.28 13.99
C PRO A 179 20.29 -4.84 14.13
N PRO A 180 21.50 -4.51 13.62
CA PRO A 180 22.00 -3.14 13.50
C PRO A 180 20.99 -2.19 12.85
N SER A 181 20.23 -2.65 11.87
CA SER A 181 19.17 -1.85 11.21
C SER A 181 18.12 -1.29 12.16
N ILE A 182 17.89 -1.89 13.34
CA ILE A 182 17.05 -1.29 14.39
C ILE A 182 17.64 0.06 14.84
N ARG A 183 18.90 0.08 15.28
CA ARG A 183 19.56 1.31 15.71
C ARG A 183 19.76 2.29 14.54
N HIS A 184 19.97 1.81 13.32
CA HIS A 184 20.06 2.67 12.14
C HIS A 184 18.74 3.41 11.89
N ALA A 185 17.61 2.70 11.93
CA ALA A 185 16.29 3.29 11.72
C ALA A 185 15.94 4.33 12.80
N LEU A 186 16.25 4.01 14.06
CA LEU A 186 16.10 4.93 15.20
C LEU A 186 17.00 6.17 15.07
N ALA A 187 18.17 6.04 14.44
CA ALA A 187 19.06 7.16 14.13
C ALA A 187 18.67 7.93 12.86
N GLY A 188 17.66 7.47 12.13
CA GLY A 188 17.02 8.17 11.02
C GLY A 188 17.12 7.47 9.68
N ALA A 189 17.83 6.34 9.56
CA ALA A 189 17.91 5.57 8.33
C ALA A 189 16.51 5.16 7.86
N ASN A 190 16.20 5.42 6.60
CA ASN A 190 14.96 4.98 5.94
C ASN A 190 15.22 4.18 4.67
N VAL A 191 16.50 3.96 4.33
CA VAL A 191 16.95 2.94 3.39
C VAL A 191 18.06 2.14 4.06
N ILE A 192 17.93 0.81 4.04
CA ILE A 192 18.96 -0.11 4.52
C ILE A 192 19.47 -0.92 3.34
N VAL A 193 20.78 -0.99 3.17
CA VAL A 193 21.44 -1.88 2.20
C VAL A 193 22.08 -3.03 2.98
N ASN A 194 21.65 -4.26 2.72
CA ASN A 194 22.21 -5.47 3.27
C ASN A 194 22.98 -6.21 2.19
N LEU A 195 24.27 -6.39 2.43
CA LEU A 195 25.18 -7.19 1.60
C LEU A 195 25.21 -8.59 2.18
N SER A 196 24.89 -9.59 1.38
CA SER A 196 24.75 -10.97 1.86
C SER A 196 25.54 -11.96 1.02
N ALA A 197 25.92 -13.06 1.65
CA ALA A 197 26.32 -14.30 1.00
C ALA A 197 25.55 -15.46 1.64
N GLY A 198 24.22 -15.40 1.57
CA GLY A 198 23.37 -16.46 2.09
C GLY A 198 23.30 -17.62 1.11
N ASP A 199 23.92 -18.75 1.44
CA ASP A 199 23.79 -20.02 0.72
C ASP A 199 22.33 -20.50 0.66
N GLU A 200 22.06 -21.44 -0.24
CA GLU A 200 20.75 -22.00 -0.52
C GLU A 200 20.56 -23.37 0.13
N VAL A 201 19.53 -23.46 0.96
CA VAL A 201 18.96 -24.72 1.46
C VAL A 201 17.45 -24.73 1.22
N THR A 202 16.83 -25.92 1.18
CA THR A 202 15.39 -26.06 0.96
C THR A 202 14.59 -25.24 1.97
N GLY A 203 13.65 -24.41 1.48
CA GLY A 203 12.78 -23.56 2.32
C GLY A 203 13.37 -22.20 2.72
N LYS A 204 14.67 -21.95 2.53
CA LYS A 204 15.32 -20.68 2.92
C LYS A 204 14.80 -19.47 2.14
N GLU A 205 14.31 -19.68 0.92
CA GLU A 205 13.67 -18.64 0.10
C GLU A 205 12.52 -17.92 0.83
N GLU A 206 11.54 -18.67 1.32
CA GLU A 206 10.38 -18.09 1.99
C GLU A 206 10.79 -17.44 3.32
N TYR A 207 11.71 -18.08 4.05
CA TYR A 207 12.23 -17.54 5.30
C TYR A 207 12.95 -16.20 5.09
N ARG A 208 13.83 -16.11 4.09
CA ARG A 208 14.54 -14.88 3.70
C ARG A 208 13.56 -13.79 3.27
N ARG A 209 12.56 -14.12 2.44
CA ARG A 209 11.50 -13.19 2.04
C ARG A 209 10.76 -12.63 3.25
N ASN A 210 10.41 -13.50 4.21
CA ASN A 210 9.70 -13.10 5.43
C ASN A 210 10.56 -12.24 6.35
N LEU A 211 11.86 -12.52 6.48
CA LEU A 211 12.79 -11.67 7.25
C LEU A 211 12.93 -10.28 6.64
N VAL A 212 13.20 -10.19 5.34
CA VAL A 212 13.38 -8.89 4.65
C VAL A 212 12.09 -8.07 4.68
N LYS A 213 10.94 -8.68 4.39
CA LYS A 213 9.64 -8.00 4.49
C LYS A 213 9.35 -7.57 5.92
N GLY A 214 9.50 -8.48 6.89
CA GLY A 214 9.25 -8.19 8.30
C GLY A 214 10.14 -7.06 8.84
N GLN A 215 11.42 -7.04 8.45
CA GLN A 215 12.36 -6.01 8.86
C GLN A 215 12.02 -4.65 8.23
N SER A 216 11.75 -4.60 6.92
CA SER A 216 11.32 -3.36 6.26
C SER A 216 10.03 -2.77 6.86
N ALA A 217 9.07 -3.62 7.24
CA ALA A 217 7.82 -3.22 7.89
C ALA A 217 8.06 -2.65 9.29
N ARG A 218 8.80 -3.39 10.13
CA ARG A 218 9.08 -3.00 11.52
C ARG A 218 9.84 -1.68 11.61
N LEU A 219 10.75 -1.45 10.66
CA LEU A 219 11.60 -0.25 10.64
C LEU A 219 11.02 0.90 9.81
N VAL A 220 9.89 0.69 9.12
CA VAL A 220 9.30 1.64 8.17
C VAL A 220 10.37 2.18 7.24
N CYS A 221 11.04 1.29 6.52
CA CYS A 221 12.15 1.61 5.62
C CYS A 221 12.04 0.88 4.28
N GLY A 222 12.82 1.35 3.30
CA GLY A 222 13.23 0.54 2.16
C GLY A 222 14.40 -0.36 2.57
N TYR A 223 14.40 -1.60 2.08
CA TYR A 223 15.40 -2.60 2.40
C TYR A 223 15.87 -3.26 1.10
N LEU A 224 17.14 -3.04 0.75
CA LEU A 224 17.82 -3.69 -0.36
C LEU A 224 18.63 -4.85 0.19
N TYR A 225 18.33 -6.06 -0.24
CA TYR A 225 19.08 -7.26 0.08
C TYR A 225 19.76 -7.75 -1.20
N ALA A 226 21.09 -7.63 -1.26
CA ALA A 226 21.90 -8.10 -2.38
C ALA A 226 22.73 -9.30 -1.93
N THR A 227 22.58 -10.46 -2.59
CA THR A 227 23.20 -11.71 -2.14
C THR A 227 24.06 -12.38 -3.22
N ALA A 228 25.07 -13.12 -2.78
CA ALA A 228 25.93 -13.91 -3.64
C ALA A 228 25.11 -14.93 -4.46
N GLY A 229 25.65 -15.29 -5.63
CA GLY A 229 25.03 -16.20 -6.59
C GLY A 229 26.06 -17.08 -7.28
N GLU A 230 25.85 -17.34 -8.56
CA GLU A 230 26.76 -18.15 -9.37
C GLU A 230 28.16 -17.53 -9.43
N GLY A 231 29.18 -18.36 -9.20
CA GLY A 231 30.60 -17.95 -9.18
C GLY A 231 31.31 -18.23 -7.85
N GLU A 232 30.57 -18.32 -6.74
CA GLU A 232 31.12 -18.77 -5.46
C GLU A 232 31.52 -20.26 -5.50
N SER A 233 32.43 -20.65 -4.60
CA SER A 233 32.93 -22.02 -4.51
C SER A 233 31.82 -22.99 -4.13
N SER A 234 31.64 -24.00 -4.97
CA SER A 234 30.69 -25.11 -4.74
C SER A 234 31.30 -26.29 -3.97
N THR A 235 32.42 -26.07 -3.27
CA THR A 235 33.08 -27.13 -2.48
C THR A 235 32.08 -27.76 -1.51
N ASP A 236 31.27 -26.94 -0.83
CA ASP A 236 30.26 -27.40 0.13
C ASP A 236 28.91 -26.66 0.04
N LEU A 237 28.81 -25.53 -0.68
CA LEU A 237 27.64 -24.64 -0.65
C LEU A 237 27.18 -24.22 -2.05
N VAL A 238 25.93 -23.79 -2.16
CA VAL A 238 25.33 -23.25 -3.39
C VAL A 238 24.72 -21.89 -3.10
N PHE A 239 24.90 -20.93 -3.99
CA PHE A 239 24.40 -19.56 -3.81
C PHE A 239 23.42 -19.20 -4.94
N GLY A 240 22.26 -18.68 -4.56
CA GLY A 240 21.12 -18.56 -5.45
C GLY A 240 20.90 -17.18 -6.08
N GLY A 241 21.66 -16.14 -5.72
CA GLY A 241 21.45 -14.79 -6.26
C GLY A 241 20.06 -14.21 -5.94
N HIS A 242 19.43 -14.63 -4.84
CA HIS A 242 18.06 -14.24 -4.46
C HIS A 242 18.01 -12.82 -3.88
N ASN A 243 18.24 -11.82 -4.75
CA ASN A 243 18.12 -10.41 -4.42
C ASN A 243 16.67 -10.04 -4.11
N LEU A 244 16.47 -9.15 -3.13
CA LEU A 244 15.15 -8.66 -2.73
C LEU A 244 15.17 -7.15 -2.50
N ILE A 245 14.14 -6.45 -2.96
CA ILE A 245 13.89 -5.05 -2.63
C ILE A 245 12.52 -4.97 -1.96
N ALA A 246 12.47 -4.51 -0.72
CA ALA A 246 11.24 -4.33 0.04
C ALA A 246 11.05 -2.89 0.53
N GLU A 247 9.81 -2.49 0.74
CA GLU A 247 9.42 -1.18 1.28
C GLU A 247 8.26 -1.38 2.27
N ASN A 248 8.50 -1.10 3.56
CA ASN A 248 7.46 -1.14 4.59
C ASN A 248 6.61 -2.43 4.58
N GLY A 249 7.25 -3.59 4.39
CA GLY A 249 6.59 -4.91 4.34
C GLY A 249 6.12 -5.34 2.96
N TRP A 250 6.15 -4.46 1.97
CA TRP A 250 5.79 -4.79 0.59
C TRP A 250 7.04 -5.20 -0.17
N LEU A 251 6.94 -6.30 -0.91
CA LEU A 251 8.01 -6.70 -1.82
C LEU A 251 7.85 -5.92 -3.12
N ILE A 252 8.84 -5.10 -3.45
CA ILE A 252 8.86 -4.25 -4.64
C ILE A 252 9.42 -5.01 -5.83
N SER A 253 10.48 -5.79 -5.60
CA SER A 253 11.14 -6.59 -6.62
C SER A 253 11.85 -7.78 -5.98
N GLU A 254 11.94 -8.87 -6.73
CA GLU A 254 12.52 -10.14 -6.29
C GLU A 254 13.20 -10.80 -7.50
N ALA A 255 14.46 -11.17 -7.34
CA ALA A 255 15.21 -11.87 -8.37
C ALA A 255 14.75 -13.32 -8.48
N LYS A 256 14.83 -13.87 -9.68
CA LYS A 256 14.72 -15.32 -9.86
C LYS A 256 15.94 -15.99 -9.21
N ARG A 257 15.69 -17.10 -8.50
CA ARG A 257 16.76 -17.91 -7.92
C ARG A 257 17.57 -18.62 -8.99
N PHE A 258 18.84 -18.84 -8.66
CA PHE A 258 19.85 -19.50 -9.48
C PHE A 258 20.14 -18.75 -10.78
N SER A 259 20.06 -17.42 -10.72
CA SER A 259 20.44 -16.52 -11.79
C SER A 259 21.04 -15.25 -11.20
N ASN A 260 22.17 -14.82 -11.75
CA ASN A 260 22.84 -13.58 -11.37
C ASN A 260 22.12 -12.37 -11.98
N GLU A 261 20.97 -12.02 -11.40
CA GLU A 261 20.10 -10.94 -11.89
C GLU A 261 20.34 -9.62 -11.14
N THR A 262 20.32 -8.52 -11.89
CA THR A 262 20.11 -7.18 -11.32
C THR A 262 18.61 -6.93 -11.23
N ILE A 263 18.14 -6.60 -10.04
CA ILE A 263 16.77 -6.15 -9.82
C ILE A 263 16.71 -4.67 -9.48
N TYR A 264 15.62 -4.04 -9.92
CA TYR A 264 15.37 -2.62 -9.74
C TYR A 264 14.10 -2.40 -8.90
N GLY A 265 14.05 -1.30 -8.15
CA GLY A 265 12.86 -0.90 -7.42
C GLY A 265 12.77 0.61 -7.25
N ASP A 266 11.56 1.15 -7.25
CA ASP A 266 11.32 2.57 -6.98
C ASP A 266 10.78 2.74 -5.55
N LEU A 267 11.70 3.08 -4.63
CA LEU A 267 11.37 3.38 -3.25
C LEU A 267 10.78 4.79 -3.13
N ASP A 268 9.82 4.94 -2.22
CA ASP A 268 9.13 6.18 -1.92
C ASP A 268 9.54 6.71 -0.55
N ILE A 269 10.59 7.52 -0.52
CA ILE A 269 11.14 8.09 0.71
C ILE A 269 10.12 9.00 1.40
N ARG A 270 9.32 9.75 0.63
CA ARG A 270 8.31 10.65 1.19
C ARG A 270 7.18 9.86 1.85
N TYR A 271 6.79 8.72 1.28
CA TYR A 271 5.86 7.78 1.90
C TYR A 271 6.42 7.26 3.23
N LEU A 272 7.66 6.78 3.26
CA LEU A 272 8.29 6.26 4.49
C LEU A 272 8.34 7.32 5.61
N ILE A 273 8.69 8.56 5.27
CA ILE A 273 8.65 9.69 6.21
C ILE A 273 7.21 9.97 6.69
N THR A 274 6.23 9.88 5.80
CA THR A 274 4.81 10.10 6.12
C THR A 274 4.28 9.02 7.06
N GLU A 275 4.64 7.75 6.85
CA GLU A 275 4.25 6.66 7.73
C GLU A 275 4.87 6.81 9.12
N ARG A 276 6.16 7.15 9.21
CA ARG A 276 6.81 7.46 10.51
C ARG A 276 6.14 8.62 11.22
N ARG A 277 5.66 9.64 10.49
CA ARG A 277 4.91 10.77 11.06
C ARG A 277 3.55 10.35 11.63
N LYS A 278 2.85 9.43 10.95
CA LYS A 278 1.55 8.90 11.41
C LYS A 278 1.69 7.93 12.58
N MET A 279 2.76 7.15 12.61
CA MET A 279 3.02 6.13 13.63
C MET A 279 3.64 6.76 14.89
N THR A 280 2.80 7.22 15.82
CA THR A 280 3.25 7.91 17.05
C THR A 280 4.11 7.03 17.99
N THR A 281 4.06 5.71 17.83
CA THR A 281 4.92 4.75 18.54
C THR A 281 6.29 4.58 17.89
N PHE A 282 6.49 5.08 16.67
CA PHE A 282 7.82 5.22 16.11
C PHE A 282 8.49 6.43 16.79
N PRO A 283 9.58 6.24 17.54
CA PRO A 283 10.14 7.30 18.36
C PRO A 283 10.76 8.41 17.49
N GLY A 284 10.91 9.59 18.09
CA GLY A 284 11.73 10.64 17.50
C GLY A 284 13.18 10.17 17.31
N THR A 285 13.83 10.67 16.26
CA THR A 285 15.18 10.24 15.89
C THR A 285 16.20 10.53 16.98
N SER A 286 16.96 9.50 17.41
CA SER A 286 18.14 9.66 18.27
C SER A 286 19.41 9.37 17.46
N GLY A 287 20.09 10.42 17.03
CA GLY A 287 21.34 10.32 16.25
C GLY A 287 22.60 10.16 17.11
N GLU A 288 22.48 9.83 18.39
CA GLU A 288 23.61 9.76 19.31
C GLU A 288 24.66 8.73 18.85
N GLY A 289 25.90 9.19 18.70
CA GLY A 289 27.02 8.36 18.24
C GLY A 289 27.02 8.01 16.74
N TYR A 290 26.09 8.54 15.94
CA TYR A 290 26.14 8.38 14.48
C TYR A 290 26.87 9.52 13.79
N LEU A 291 27.75 9.15 12.86
CA LEU A 291 28.35 10.09 11.91
C LEU A 291 27.49 10.17 10.65
N LYS A 292 27.01 11.37 10.33
CA LYS A 292 26.29 11.65 9.08
C LYS A 292 27.27 12.11 8.01
N ILE A 293 27.29 11.39 6.90
CA ILE A 293 28.17 11.63 5.76
C ILE A 293 27.30 12.08 4.59
N SER A 294 27.57 13.25 4.04
CA SER A 294 26.84 13.75 2.87
C SER A 294 27.38 13.10 1.59
N PHE A 295 26.49 12.76 0.67
CA PHE A 295 26.82 12.35 -0.69
C PHE A 295 25.96 13.09 -1.71
N GLU A 296 26.39 13.11 -2.97
CA GLU A 296 25.75 13.91 -4.01
C GLU A 296 25.12 13.05 -5.09
N LEU A 297 23.87 13.38 -5.42
CA LEU A 297 23.14 12.84 -6.56
C LEU A 297 22.66 13.99 -7.45
N LYS A 298 22.56 13.76 -8.76
CA LYS A 298 21.89 14.68 -9.68
C LYS A 298 20.40 14.64 -9.41
N LYS A 299 19.83 15.81 -9.10
CA LYS A 299 18.38 15.93 -8.92
C LYS A 299 17.67 15.80 -10.26
N GLU A 300 16.88 14.74 -10.40
CA GLU A 300 16.06 14.50 -11.60
C GLU A 300 14.73 13.82 -11.28
N GLU A 301 13.84 13.76 -12.28
CA GLU A 301 12.61 12.99 -12.18
C GLU A 301 12.93 11.50 -12.33
N THR A 302 12.48 10.68 -11.37
CA THR A 302 12.72 9.22 -11.42
C THR A 302 11.75 8.60 -12.40
N VAL A 303 12.19 7.95 -13.46
CA VAL A 303 11.29 7.17 -14.32
C VAL A 303 10.78 5.95 -13.53
N LEU A 304 9.45 5.83 -13.38
CA LEU A 304 8.83 4.80 -12.56
C LEU A 304 8.67 3.50 -13.36
N GLU A 305 9.30 2.45 -12.89
CA GLU A 305 9.08 1.05 -13.27
C GLU A 305 8.10 0.37 -12.32
N ARG A 306 8.03 0.80 -11.05
CA ARG A 306 7.05 0.32 -10.08
C ARG A 306 5.63 0.45 -10.62
N GLU A 307 4.91 -0.65 -10.54
CA GLU A 307 3.49 -0.71 -10.87
C GLU A 307 2.64 -0.33 -9.66
N PHE A 308 1.57 0.40 -9.94
CA PHE A 308 0.57 0.80 -8.95
C PHE A 308 -0.77 0.21 -9.39
N SER A 309 -1.40 -0.57 -8.53
CA SER A 309 -2.70 -1.17 -8.87
C SER A 309 -3.73 -0.07 -9.12
N PRO A 310 -4.49 -0.11 -10.24
CA PRO A 310 -5.63 0.79 -10.46
C PRO A 310 -6.76 0.54 -9.45
N MET A 311 -6.80 -0.65 -8.83
CA MET A 311 -7.73 -1.01 -7.76
C MET A 311 -6.98 -1.29 -6.45
N PRO A 312 -6.50 -0.26 -5.73
CA PRO A 312 -5.63 -0.46 -4.56
C PRO A 312 -6.33 -1.10 -3.36
N PHE A 313 -7.67 -1.15 -3.35
CA PHE A 313 -8.46 -1.86 -2.33
C PHE A 313 -8.72 -3.33 -2.65
N VAL A 314 -8.41 -3.78 -3.88
CA VAL A 314 -8.74 -5.13 -4.36
C VAL A 314 -7.44 -5.90 -4.62
N PRO A 315 -7.25 -7.08 -4.01
CA PRO A 315 -6.09 -7.94 -4.32
C PRO A 315 -6.13 -8.40 -5.77
N ALA A 316 -4.97 -8.38 -6.44
CA ALA A 316 -4.83 -8.88 -7.80
C ALA A 316 -4.93 -10.41 -7.87
N ASP A 317 -4.32 -11.11 -6.91
CA ASP A 317 -4.37 -12.57 -6.83
C ASP A 317 -5.78 -13.07 -6.48
N VAL A 318 -6.27 -14.06 -7.23
CA VAL A 318 -7.65 -14.55 -7.14
C VAL A 318 -7.92 -15.25 -5.82
N GLN A 319 -6.97 -16.06 -5.33
CA GLN A 319 -7.14 -16.82 -4.09
C GLN A 319 -7.11 -15.88 -2.88
N GLU A 320 -6.17 -14.94 -2.85
CA GLU A 320 -6.08 -13.91 -1.83
C GLU A 320 -7.29 -12.97 -1.87
N ARG A 321 -7.81 -12.64 -3.06
CA ARG A 321 -9.05 -11.87 -3.21
C ARG A 321 -10.24 -12.60 -2.60
N ALA A 322 -10.40 -13.89 -2.89
CA ALA A 322 -11.48 -14.69 -2.31
C ALA A 322 -11.39 -14.74 -0.78
N ARG A 323 -10.19 -14.99 -0.24
CA ARG A 323 -9.92 -15.01 1.21
C ARG A 323 -10.28 -13.66 1.86
N ARG A 324 -9.86 -12.54 1.26
CA ARG A 324 -10.18 -11.19 1.78
C ARG A 324 -11.67 -10.86 1.68
N CYS A 325 -12.36 -11.30 0.62
CA CYS A 325 -13.80 -11.06 0.49
C CYS A 325 -14.58 -11.71 1.64
N ASP A 326 -14.27 -12.96 1.99
CA ASP A 326 -14.93 -13.61 3.12
C ASP A 326 -14.59 -12.96 4.46
N GLU A 327 -13.32 -12.59 4.65
CA GLU A 327 -12.87 -11.87 5.85
C GLU A 327 -13.64 -10.55 6.02
N ILE A 328 -13.78 -9.76 4.95
CA ILE A 328 -14.53 -8.49 4.98
C ILE A 328 -16.00 -8.72 5.31
N LEU A 329 -16.68 -9.64 4.62
CA LEU A 329 -18.09 -9.97 4.89
C LEU A 329 -18.28 -10.41 6.35
N THR A 330 -17.31 -11.17 6.87
CA THR A 330 -17.31 -11.62 8.26
C THR A 330 -17.10 -10.48 9.25
N ILE A 331 -16.18 -9.53 8.99
CA ILE A 331 -15.99 -8.34 9.83
C ILE A 331 -17.26 -7.49 9.86
N GLN A 332 -17.89 -7.25 8.69
CA GLN A 332 -19.14 -6.51 8.60
C GLN A 332 -20.24 -7.18 9.43
N ALA A 333 -20.43 -8.48 9.24
CA ALA A 333 -21.45 -9.26 9.95
C ALA A 333 -21.19 -9.34 11.45
N MET A 334 -19.93 -9.49 11.89
CA MET A 334 -19.57 -9.53 13.31
C MET A 334 -19.77 -8.16 14.00
N GLY A 335 -19.51 -7.06 13.29
CA GLY A 335 -19.82 -5.71 13.78
C GLY A 335 -21.32 -5.52 14.03
N LEU A 336 -22.15 -5.89 13.04
CA LEU A 336 -23.60 -5.83 13.16
C LEU A 336 -24.13 -6.79 14.25
N LYS A 337 -23.62 -8.03 14.29
CA LYS A 337 -23.93 -9.03 15.33
C LYS A 337 -23.75 -8.45 16.72
N LYS A 338 -22.60 -7.81 16.98
CA LYS A 338 -22.31 -7.20 18.29
C LYS A 338 -23.32 -6.11 18.63
N ARG A 339 -23.69 -5.28 17.66
CA ARG A 339 -24.67 -4.20 17.85
C ARG A 339 -26.05 -4.75 18.21
N LEU A 340 -26.57 -5.69 17.42
CA LEU A 340 -27.88 -6.33 17.64
C LEU A 340 -27.95 -7.04 19.00
N ALA A 341 -26.91 -7.80 19.35
CA ALA A 341 -26.84 -8.48 20.65
C ALA A 341 -26.82 -7.49 21.83
N HIS A 342 -26.10 -6.38 21.70
CA HIS A 342 -25.98 -5.38 22.76
C HIS A 342 -27.30 -4.64 23.01
N THR A 343 -28.05 -4.33 21.96
CA THR A 343 -29.34 -3.64 22.07
C THR A 343 -30.51 -4.59 22.33
N HIS A 344 -30.25 -5.90 22.40
CA HIS A 344 -31.27 -6.96 22.43
C HIS A 344 -32.26 -6.87 21.25
N CYS A 345 -31.85 -6.22 20.17
CA CYS A 345 -32.67 -6.00 19.00
C CYS A 345 -32.70 -7.29 18.16
N ARG A 346 -33.91 -7.80 17.91
CA ARG A 346 -34.12 -9.02 17.12
C ARG A 346 -34.72 -8.74 15.75
N SER A 347 -34.86 -7.47 15.36
CA SER A 347 -35.44 -7.03 14.09
C SER A 347 -34.48 -6.06 13.39
N ALA A 348 -34.34 -6.17 12.07
CA ALA A 348 -33.54 -5.26 11.27
C ALA A 348 -34.38 -4.74 10.10
N VAL A 349 -34.25 -3.45 9.79
CA VAL A 349 -34.94 -2.81 8.69
C VAL A 349 -33.91 -2.19 7.76
N LEU A 350 -34.04 -2.37 6.45
CA LEU A 350 -33.20 -1.67 5.48
C LEU A 350 -33.99 -1.35 4.22
N GLY A 351 -33.61 -0.27 3.55
CA GLY A 351 -34.10 0.01 2.19
C GLY A 351 -33.42 -0.93 1.19
N ILE A 352 -34.20 -1.62 0.36
CA ILE A 352 -33.69 -2.46 -0.73
C ILE A 352 -34.06 -1.83 -2.07
N SER A 353 -33.03 -1.40 -2.80
CA SER A 353 -33.20 -0.73 -4.11
C SER A 353 -32.95 -1.65 -5.29
N GLY A 354 -32.39 -2.85 -5.08
CA GLY A 354 -31.89 -3.71 -6.14
C GLY A 354 -30.50 -3.30 -6.66
N GLY A 355 -29.91 -2.25 -6.08
CA GLY A 355 -28.53 -1.85 -6.33
C GLY A 355 -27.51 -2.65 -5.50
N LEU A 356 -26.23 -2.40 -5.79
CA LEU A 356 -25.12 -3.14 -5.20
C LEU A 356 -25.00 -2.97 -3.67
N ASP A 357 -25.14 -1.76 -3.15
CA ASP A 357 -24.81 -1.50 -1.74
C ASP A 357 -25.92 -1.99 -0.81
N SER A 358 -27.19 -1.81 -1.20
CA SER A 358 -28.33 -2.37 -0.47
C SER A 358 -28.35 -3.90 -0.53
N THR A 359 -27.94 -4.49 -1.65
CA THR A 359 -27.71 -5.95 -1.78
C THR A 359 -26.63 -6.42 -0.81
N LEU A 360 -25.46 -5.77 -0.77
CA LEU A 360 -24.39 -6.12 0.17
C LEU A 360 -24.86 -5.99 1.62
N ALA A 361 -25.55 -4.91 1.97
CA ALA A 361 -26.06 -4.70 3.32
C ALA A 361 -27.05 -5.78 3.73
N LEU A 362 -27.92 -6.24 2.82
CA LEU A 362 -28.85 -7.34 3.06
C LEU A 362 -28.10 -8.67 3.30
N LEU A 363 -27.09 -8.99 2.48
CA LEU A 363 -26.25 -10.18 2.64
C LEU A 363 -25.52 -10.19 3.99
N VAL A 364 -24.93 -9.06 4.38
CA VAL A 364 -24.28 -8.88 5.67
C VAL A 364 -25.28 -9.04 6.82
N THR A 365 -26.48 -8.48 6.68
CA THR A 365 -27.54 -8.57 7.70
C THR A 365 -27.99 -10.01 7.87
N ALA A 366 -28.23 -10.74 6.78
CA ALA A 366 -28.57 -12.16 6.82
C ALA A 366 -27.50 -12.99 7.54
N ARG A 367 -26.22 -12.78 7.18
CA ARG A 367 -25.09 -13.47 7.84
C ARG A 367 -24.99 -13.13 9.34
N ALA A 368 -25.25 -11.88 9.73
CA ALA A 368 -25.26 -11.48 11.14
C ALA A 368 -26.40 -12.14 11.93
N PHE A 369 -27.58 -12.29 11.32
CA PHE A 369 -28.74 -12.96 11.90
C PHE A 369 -28.48 -14.46 12.08
N ASP A 370 -27.88 -15.11 11.09
CA ASP A 370 -27.47 -16.52 11.18
C ASP A 370 -26.51 -16.74 12.35
N TYR A 371 -25.51 -15.86 12.51
CA TYR A 371 -24.57 -15.92 13.63
C TYR A 371 -25.19 -15.67 15.02
N LEU A 372 -26.38 -15.09 15.09
CA LEU A 372 -27.15 -14.90 16.33
C LEU A 372 -28.23 -15.97 16.52
N GLY A 373 -28.47 -16.82 15.52
CA GLY A 373 -29.63 -17.72 15.52
C GLY A 373 -30.96 -16.97 15.53
N ILE A 374 -31.00 -15.76 14.96
CA ILE A 374 -32.25 -15.01 14.77
C ILE A 374 -32.84 -15.43 13.42
N PRO A 375 -34.12 -15.82 13.35
CA PRO A 375 -34.79 -16.12 12.09
C PRO A 375 -34.66 -14.95 11.10
N ARG A 376 -34.29 -15.25 9.85
CA ARG A 376 -34.12 -14.22 8.81
C ARG A 376 -35.43 -13.49 8.46
N GLU A 377 -36.58 -14.06 8.78
CA GLU A 377 -37.90 -13.41 8.66
C GLU A 377 -37.99 -12.11 9.49
N ASN A 378 -37.14 -11.96 10.51
CA ASN A 378 -37.07 -10.72 11.27
C ASN A 378 -36.25 -9.61 10.57
N ILE A 379 -35.78 -9.84 9.34
CA ILE A 379 -35.20 -8.81 8.48
C ILE A 379 -36.32 -8.28 7.58
N THR A 380 -36.67 -7.01 7.74
CA THR A 380 -37.64 -6.32 6.87
C THR A 380 -36.88 -5.49 5.84
N ALA A 381 -36.84 -5.97 4.59
CA ALA A 381 -36.33 -5.21 3.47
C ALA A 381 -37.48 -4.40 2.84
N VAL A 382 -37.32 -3.09 2.79
CA VAL A 382 -38.37 -2.16 2.34
C VAL A 382 -38.02 -1.63 0.95
N THR A 383 -38.86 -1.92 -0.04
CA THR A 383 -38.80 -1.25 -1.34
C THR A 383 -39.73 -0.05 -1.34
N MET A 384 -39.23 1.10 -1.81
CA MET A 384 -39.91 2.39 -1.71
C MET A 384 -39.97 3.08 -3.07
N PRO A 385 -40.82 2.57 -4.00
CA PRO A 385 -40.93 3.10 -5.34
C PRO A 385 -41.40 4.56 -5.32
N CYS A 386 -40.89 5.34 -6.26
CA CYS A 386 -41.30 6.73 -6.48
C CYS A 386 -41.34 7.03 -7.98
N PHE A 387 -40.95 8.24 -8.40
CA PHE A 387 -41.09 8.69 -9.79
C PHE A 387 -40.07 8.07 -10.76
N GLY A 388 -38.90 7.63 -10.27
CA GLY A 388 -37.79 7.11 -11.09
C GLY A 388 -37.58 5.60 -11.09
N THR A 389 -38.38 4.83 -10.34
CA THR A 389 -38.16 3.39 -10.13
C THR A 389 -38.44 2.58 -11.39
N THR A 390 -37.52 1.69 -11.76
CA THR A 390 -37.62 0.80 -12.92
C THR A 390 -37.98 -0.65 -12.55
N ASP A 391 -38.55 -1.40 -13.51
CA ASP A 391 -39.01 -2.79 -13.30
C ASP A 391 -37.87 -3.75 -12.94
N ARG A 392 -36.67 -3.57 -13.52
CA ARG A 392 -35.55 -4.52 -13.35
C ARG A 392 -35.02 -4.50 -11.92
N THR A 393 -34.70 -3.32 -11.39
CA THR A 393 -34.15 -3.17 -10.03
C THR A 393 -35.17 -3.52 -8.98
N TYR A 394 -36.44 -3.19 -9.22
CA TYR A 394 -37.55 -3.65 -8.38
C TYR A 394 -37.64 -5.18 -8.31
N ARG A 395 -37.60 -5.90 -9.45
CA ARG A 395 -37.66 -7.37 -9.46
C ARG A 395 -36.48 -8.00 -8.73
N ASN A 396 -35.26 -7.51 -8.98
CA ASN A 396 -34.07 -8.00 -8.27
C ASN A 396 -34.19 -7.81 -6.75
N ALA A 397 -34.63 -6.63 -6.30
CA ALA A 397 -34.86 -6.36 -4.89
C ALA A 397 -35.85 -7.34 -4.26
N CYS A 398 -36.96 -7.60 -4.93
CA CYS A 398 -38.01 -8.50 -4.46
C CYS A 398 -37.53 -9.95 -4.40
N GLU A 399 -36.96 -10.46 -5.50
CA GLU A 399 -36.51 -11.85 -5.60
C GLU A 399 -35.36 -12.15 -4.64
N LEU A 400 -34.38 -11.24 -4.52
CA LEU A 400 -33.27 -11.36 -3.59
C LEU A 400 -33.76 -11.46 -2.14
N THR A 401 -34.68 -10.57 -1.74
CA THR A 401 -35.22 -10.52 -0.38
C THR A 401 -35.90 -11.83 0.00
N VAL A 402 -36.80 -12.31 -0.86
CA VAL A 402 -37.53 -13.56 -0.63
C VAL A 402 -36.56 -14.75 -0.61
N LYS A 403 -35.56 -14.77 -1.51
CA LYS A 403 -34.59 -15.85 -1.57
C LYS A 403 -33.66 -15.92 -0.36
N LEU A 404 -33.35 -14.79 0.25
CA LEU A 404 -32.59 -14.76 1.49
C LEU A 404 -33.43 -15.11 2.72
N GLY A 405 -34.75 -15.25 2.60
CA GLY A 405 -35.66 -15.55 3.71
C GLY A 405 -36.03 -14.32 4.55
N ALA A 406 -35.83 -13.13 4.02
CA ALA A 406 -36.25 -11.86 4.63
C ALA A 406 -37.69 -11.50 4.23
N ILE A 407 -38.35 -10.64 5.01
CA ILE A 407 -39.66 -10.10 4.68
C ILE A 407 -39.49 -8.91 3.74
N LEU A 408 -40.16 -8.97 2.59
CA LEU A 408 -40.30 -7.83 1.69
C LEU A 408 -41.51 -6.98 2.10
N ARG A 409 -41.32 -5.66 2.20
CA ARG A 409 -42.41 -4.70 2.36
C ARG A 409 -42.30 -3.61 1.30
N GLU A 410 -43.40 -3.35 0.61
CA GLU A 410 -43.49 -2.23 -0.33
C GLU A 410 -44.19 -1.04 0.33
N VAL A 411 -43.64 0.16 0.14
CA VAL A 411 -44.26 1.42 0.54
C VAL A 411 -44.10 2.43 -0.60
N ASP A 412 -45.16 2.63 -1.39
CA ASP A 412 -45.17 3.69 -2.41
C ASP A 412 -45.19 5.07 -1.71
N ILE A 413 -44.17 5.89 -2.00
CA ILE A 413 -43.98 7.21 -1.38
C ILE A 413 -44.44 8.38 -2.26
N LYS A 414 -45.00 8.12 -3.45
CA LYS A 414 -45.34 9.18 -4.42
C LYS A 414 -46.32 10.20 -3.86
N GLU A 415 -47.38 9.75 -3.19
CA GLU A 415 -48.38 10.66 -2.63
C GLU A 415 -47.79 11.53 -1.51
N ALA A 416 -47.01 10.93 -0.61
CA ALA A 416 -46.34 11.66 0.47
C ALA A 416 -45.37 12.73 -0.07
N VAL A 417 -44.55 12.37 -1.07
CA VAL A 417 -43.63 13.32 -1.71
C VAL A 417 -44.38 14.40 -2.49
N THR A 418 -45.45 14.05 -3.21
CA THR A 418 -46.27 15.02 -3.96
C THR A 418 -46.94 16.03 -3.01
N LEU A 419 -47.45 15.55 -1.87
CA LEU A 419 -47.98 16.41 -0.82
C LEU A 419 -46.89 17.34 -0.28
N HIS A 420 -45.72 16.80 0.06
CA HIS A 420 -44.62 17.59 0.58
C HIS A 420 -44.19 18.70 -0.40
N PHE A 421 -44.10 18.39 -1.70
CA PHE A 421 -43.81 19.38 -2.73
C PHE A 421 -44.86 20.50 -2.77
N ARG A 422 -46.15 20.16 -2.66
CA ARG A 422 -47.21 21.17 -2.57
C ARG A 422 -47.06 22.05 -1.32
N ASP A 423 -46.73 21.45 -0.18
CA ASP A 423 -46.63 22.16 1.10
C ASP A 423 -45.46 23.16 1.14
N ILE A 424 -44.36 22.84 0.43
CA ILE A 424 -43.20 23.75 0.30
C ILE A 424 -43.25 24.65 -0.96
N GLY A 425 -44.28 24.50 -1.79
CA GLY A 425 -44.44 25.25 -3.05
C GLY A 425 -43.45 24.86 -4.16
N HIS A 426 -42.96 23.62 -4.17
CA HIS A 426 -42.07 23.09 -5.21
C HIS A 426 -42.89 22.47 -6.35
N ALA A 427 -42.58 22.85 -7.59
CA ALA A 427 -43.28 22.35 -8.77
C ALA A 427 -42.78 20.95 -9.17
N MET A 428 -43.69 20.05 -9.52
CA MET A 428 -43.39 18.64 -9.87
C MET A 428 -42.47 18.48 -11.08
N ASP A 429 -42.47 19.44 -12.00
CA ASP A 429 -41.66 19.47 -13.22
C ASP A 429 -40.27 20.10 -13.02
N ASN A 430 -40.01 20.70 -11.85
CA ASN A 430 -38.69 21.20 -11.49
C ASN A 430 -37.84 20.10 -10.85
N HIS A 431 -37.07 19.37 -11.66
CA HIS A 431 -36.24 18.25 -11.19
C HIS A 431 -34.87 18.70 -10.62
N ASP A 432 -34.86 19.71 -9.73
CA ASP A 432 -33.65 20.18 -9.07
C ASP A 432 -33.25 19.33 -7.84
N VAL A 433 -32.21 19.77 -7.13
CA VAL A 433 -31.68 19.09 -5.92
C VAL A 433 -32.75 18.92 -4.82
N THR A 434 -33.78 19.76 -4.78
CA THR A 434 -34.94 19.62 -3.88
C THR A 434 -35.78 18.41 -4.27
N TYR A 435 -36.05 18.23 -5.56
CA TYR A 435 -36.82 17.10 -6.09
C TYR A 435 -36.20 15.75 -5.72
N GLU A 436 -34.88 15.64 -5.90
CA GLU A 436 -34.11 14.45 -5.55
C GLU A 436 -34.05 14.23 -4.03
N ASN A 437 -33.69 15.27 -3.25
CA ASN A 437 -33.50 15.14 -1.80
C ASN A 437 -34.79 14.86 -1.03
N SER A 438 -35.94 15.40 -1.45
CA SER A 438 -37.21 15.13 -0.78
C SER A 438 -37.57 13.65 -0.82
N GLN A 439 -37.33 12.99 -1.95
CA GLN A 439 -37.53 11.54 -2.08
C GLN A 439 -36.57 10.74 -1.17
N ALA A 440 -35.28 11.11 -1.14
CA ALA A 440 -34.29 10.42 -0.29
C ALA A 440 -34.60 10.56 1.21
N ARG A 441 -35.07 11.72 1.66
CA ARG A 441 -35.49 11.96 3.05
C ARG A 441 -36.75 11.19 3.40
N GLU A 442 -37.75 11.17 2.52
CA GLU A 442 -38.99 10.42 2.75
C GLU A 442 -38.70 8.92 2.91
N ARG A 443 -37.83 8.35 2.07
CA ARG A 443 -37.40 6.94 2.21
C ARG A 443 -36.78 6.66 3.57
N THR A 444 -35.96 7.59 4.06
CA THR A 444 -35.30 7.46 5.37
C THR A 444 -36.31 7.55 6.50
N GLN A 445 -37.28 8.46 6.41
CA GLN A 445 -38.38 8.57 7.37
C GLN A 445 -39.17 7.26 7.45
N VAL A 446 -39.59 6.71 6.32
CA VAL A 446 -40.34 5.45 6.24
C VAL A 446 -39.61 4.29 6.92
N ILE A 447 -38.33 4.06 6.61
CA ILE A 447 -37.59 2.93 7.22
C ILE A 447 -37.32 3.14 8.71
N MET A 448 -37.12 4.39 9.15
CA MET A 448 -36.97 4.70 10.58
C MET A 448 -38.26 4.42 11.35
N ASP A 449 -39.42 4.77 10.78
CA ASP A 449 -40.71 4.54 11.41
C ASP A 449 -41.11 3.05 11.39
N ILE A 450 -40.76 2.32 10.34
CA ILE A 450 -40.92 0.85 10.31
C ILE A 450 -40.00 0.18 11.34
N ALA A 451 -38.78 0.68 11.53
CA ALA A 451 -37.90 0.20 12.60
C ALA A 451 -38.53 0.43 13.97
N ASN A 452 -39.13 1.60 14.22
CA ASN A 452 -39.89 1.85 15.45
C ASN A 452 -41.07 0.88 15.61
N GLN A 453 -41.85 0.64 14.54
CA GLN A 453 -43.00 -0.27 14.55
C GLN A 453 -42.61 -1.71 14.90
N THR A 454 -41.45 -2.16 14.40
CA THR A 454 -40.98 -3.54 14.58
C THR A 454 -40.03 -3.71 15.78
N GLY A 455 -39.74 -2.64 16.53
CA GLY A 455 -38.69 -2.63 17.55
C GLY A 455 -37.30 -2.96 16.99
N GLY A 456 -37.09 -2.65 15.71
CA GLY A 456 -35.89 -2.97 14.94
C GLY A 456 -34.85 -1.86 14.87
N MET A 457 -33.80 -2.11 14.11
CA MET A 457 -32.77 -1.12 13.78
C MET A 457 -32.68 -0.90 12.28
N VAL A 458 -32.55 0.36 11.85
CA VAL A 458 -32.23 0.68 10.45
C VAL A 458 -30.76 0.38 10.18
N ILE A 459 -30.52 -0.47 9.18
CA ILE A 459 -29.18 -0.81 8.68
C ILE A 459 -28.87 0.06 7.47
N GLY A 460 -27.79 0.85 7.57
CA GLY A 460 -27.35 1.77 6.53
C GLY A 460 -26.56 1.08 5.43
N THR A 461 -26.82 1.49 4.19
CA THR A 461 -26.26 0.87 2.97
C THR A 461 -25.12 1.66 2.34
N GLY A 462 -24.95 2.94 2.69
CA GLY A 462 -23.97 3.84 2.05
C GLY A 462 -22.53 3.34 2.14
N ASP A 463 -21.82 3.44 1.02
CA ASP A 463 -20.46 2.92 0.86
C ASP A 463 -19.37 3.99 1.08
N LEU A 464 -18.11 3.57 1.23
CA LEU A 464 -16.99 4.46 1.50
C LEU A 464 -16.80 5.54 0.42
N SER A 465 -17.03 5.20 -0.84
CA SER A 465 -16.81 6.08 -1.99
C SER A 465 -17.86 7.18 -2.04
N GLU A 466 -19.12 6.83 -1.79
CA GLU A 466 -20.24 7.77 -1.61
C GLU A 466 -19.97 8.70 -0.44
N LEU A 467 -19.52 8.18 0.70
CA LEU A 467 -19.19 8.98 1.87
C LEU A 467 -17.99 9.91 1.61
N ALA A 468 -16.97 9.46 0.88
CA ALA A 468 -15.80 10.26 0.52
C ALA A 468 -16.18 11.43 -0.41
N LEU A 469 -17.02 11.18 -1.42
CA LEU A 469 -17.49 12.19 -2.37
C LEU A 469 -18.68 13.01 -1.84
N GLY A 470 -19.25 12.62 -0.70
CA GLY A 470 -20.52 13.14 -0.19
C GLY A 470 -21.66 12.98 -1.17
N TRP A 471 -21.68 11.87 -1.90
CA TRP A 471 -22.75 11.48 -2.82
C TRP A 471 -23.87 10.79 -2.04
N ALA A 472 -24.50 11.57 -1.17
CA ALA A 472 -25.61 11.15 -0.32
C ALA A 472 -26.42 12.38 0.10
N THR A 473 -27.70 12.23 0.41
CA THR A 473 -28.53 13.29 0.97
C THR A 473 -28.25 13.42 2.48
N TYR A 474 -27.97 14.65 2.92
CA TYR A 474 -27.82 14.93 4.36
C TYR A 474 -29.17 14.75 5.07
N ASN A 475 -29.20 13.98 6.15
CA ASN A 475 -30.40 13.45 6.83
C ASN A 475 -31.35 12.67 5.90
N GLY A 476 -30.79 12.05 4.87
CA GLY A 476 -31.46 11.04 4.05
C GLY A 476 -30.73 9.70 4.16
N ASP A 477 -30.38 9.14 3.01
CA ASP A 477 -29.80 7.80 2.81
C ASP A 477 -28.51 7.52 3.59
N HIS A 478 -27.73 8.54 3.94
CA HIS A 478 -26.53 8.32 4.77
C HIS A 478 -26.84 8.01 6.24
N MET A 479 -28.06 8.29 6.71
CA MET A 479 -28.46 8.15 8.11
C MET A 479 -29.05 6.78 8.40
N SER A 480 -28.60 6.17 9.49
CA SER A 480 -29.05 4.85 9.96
C SER A 480 -28.70 4.69 11.44
N MET A 481 -29.17 3.62 12.08
CA MET A 481 -28.68 3.28 13.41
C MET A 481 -27.35 2.53 13.38
N TYR A 482 -27.03 1.85 12.26
CA TYR A 482 -25.75 1.19 12.05
C TYR A 482 -25.45 0.98 10.55
N GLY A 483 -24.35 1.54 10.04
CA GLY A 483 -23.95 1.46 8.63
C GLY A 483 -22.89 0.38 8.39
N VAL A 484 -23.26 -0.72 7.72
CA VAL A 484 -22.35 -1.87 7.53
C VAL A 484 -21.35 -1.69 6.39
N ASN A 485 -21.64 -0.80 5.43
CA ASN A 485 -20.84 -0.59 4.23
C ASN A 485 -19.92 0.63 4.29
N GLY A 486 -19.97 1.45 5.35
CA GLY A 486 -19.31 2.77 5.39
C GLY A 486 -17.78 2.76 5.32
N SER A 487 -17.14 1.59 5.26
CA SER A 487 -15.70 1.42 5.04
C SER A 487 -15.35 0.50 3.85
N VAL A 488 -16.35 0.11 3.05
CA VAL A 488 -16.18 -0.66 1.82
C VAL A 488 -16.26 0.28 0.62
N PRO A 489 -15.22 0.44 -0.21
CA PRO A 489 -15.28 1.25 -1.42
C PRO A 489 -16.10 0.56 -2.53
N LYS A 490 -16.70 1.34 -3.44
CA LYS A 490 -17.58 0.86 -4.51
C LYS A 490 -16.95 -0.22 -5.37
N THR A 491 -15.66 -0.04 -5.71
CA THR A 491 -14.89 -1.05 -6.45
C THR A 491 -14.87 -2.40 -5.73
N LEU A 492 -14.76 -2.39 -4.40
CA LEU A 492 -14.74 -3.61 -3.58
C LEU A 492 -16.14 -4.19 -3.36
N VAL A 493 -17.20 -3.37 -3.28
CA VAL A 493 -18.60 -3.84 -3.18
C VAL A 493 -18.91 -4.84 -4.30
N ARG A 494 -18.52 -4.52 -5.55
CA ARG A 494 -18.72 -5.41 -6.70
C ARG A 494 -18.05 -6.77 -6.50
N HIS A 495 -16.83 -6.80 -5.97
CA HIS A 495 -16.13 -8.05 -5.71
C HIS A 495 -16.73 -8.86 -4.55
N LEU A 496 -17.28 -8.21 -3.52
CA LEU A 496 -17.95 -8.89 -2.41
C LEU A 496 -19.26 -9.54 -2.86
N VAL A 497 -20.08 -8.83 -3.64
CA VAL A 497 -21.32 -9.37 -4.21
C VAL A 497 -20.99 -10.51 -5.18
N ARG A 498 -19.97 -10.34 -6.03
CA ARG A 498 -19.52 -11.40 -6.95
C ARG A 498 -19.01 -12.63 -6.21
N TYR A 499 -18.19 -12.45 -5.17
CA TYR A 499 -17.72 -13.54 -4.34
C TYR A 499 -18.87 -14.32 -3.71
N TYR A 500 -19.89 -13.63 -3.19
CA TYR A 500 -21.07 -14.30 -2.64
C TYR A 500 -21.84 -15.06 -3.72
N ALA A 501 -22.01 -14.48 -4.92
CA ALA A 501 -22.67 -15.15 -6.03
C ALA A 501 -21.93 -16.42 -6.49
N ASP A 502 -20.59 -16.38 -6.52
CA ASP A 502 -19.74 -17.49 -6.92
C ASP A 502 -19.66 -18.61 -5.86
N THR A 503 -19.97 -18.30 -4.60
CA THR A 503 -19.84 -19.25 -3.47
C THR A 503 -21.17 -19.68 -2.86
N CYS A 504 -22.29 -19.05 -3.21
CA CYS A 504 -23.60 -19.50 -2.75
C CYS A 504 -24.02 -20.79 -3.45
N GLU A 505 -24.52 -21.76 -2.69
CA GLU A 505 -24.96 -23.06 -3.22
C GLU A 505 -26.33 -23.00 -3.94
N ASP A 506 -27.07 -21.88 -3.84
CA ASP A 506 -28.35 -21.68 -4.53
C ASP A 506 -28.12 -20.99 -5.89
N GLU A 507 -28.29 -21.76 -6.98
CA GLU A 507 -28.12 -21.27 -8.37
C GLU A 507 -29.01 -20.06 -8.68
N LYS A 508 -30.26 -20.04 -8.18
CA LYS A 508 -31.17 -18.92 -8.43
C LYS A 508 -30.70 -17.67 -7.68
N LEU A 509 -30.18 -17.80 -6.46
CA LEU A 509 -29.58 -16.67 -5.74
C LEU A 509 -28.34 -16.15 -6.47
N SER A 510 -27.48 -17.03 -6.98
CA SER A 510 -26.33 -16.65 -7.80
C SER A 510 -26.75 -15.82 -9.01
N HIS A 511 -27.73 -16.29 -9.78
CA HIS A 511 -28.26 -15.56 -10.93
C HIS A 511 -28.81 -14.18 -10.60
N ILE A 512 -29.55 -14.03 -9.50
CA ILE A 512 -30.07 -12.72 -9.06
C ILE A 512 -28.92 -11.76 -8.74
N LEU A 513 -27.90 -12.22 -8.01
CA LEU A 513 -26.74 -11.39 -7.65
C LEU A 513 -25.89 -10.99 -8.87
N LEU A 514 -25.79 -11.87 -9.87
CA LEU A 514 -25.15 -11.55 -11.14
C LEU A 514 -25.96 -10.48 -11.91
N ASP A 515 -27.29 -10.55 -11.91
CA ASP A 515 -28.12 -9.50 -12.55
C ASP A 515 -27.99 -8.14 -11.85
N VAL A 516 -27.84 -8.13 -10.51
CA VAL A 516 -27.52 -6.92 -9.74
C VAL A 516 -26.17 -6.34 -10.15
N LEU A 517 -25.15 -7.17 -10.39
CA LEU A 517 -23.83 -6.72 -10.84
C LEU A 517 -23.83 -6.11 -12.25
N ASP A 518 -24.71 -6.60 -13.12
CA ASP A 518 -24.90 -6.15 -14.50
C ASP A 518 -25.80 -4.92 -14.60
N THR A 519 -26.42 -4.50 -13.50
CA THR A 519 -27.24 -3.29 -13.45
C THR A 519 -26.35 -2.03 -13.33
N PRO A 520 -26.55 -1.00 -14.17
CA PRO A 520 -25.81 0.27 -14.07
C PRO A 520 -26.01 0.95 -12.71
N VAL A 521 -24.97 1.62 -12.20
CA VAL A 521 -25.05 2.36 -10.92
C VAL A 521 -25.84 3.66 -11.08
N SER A 522 -26.96 3.78 -10.36
CA SER A 522 -27.90 4.90 -10.45
C SER A 522 -28.64 5.14 -9.13
N PRO A 523 -29.04 6.39 -8.81
CA PRO A 523 -29.91 6.67 -7.67
C PRO A 523 -31.43 6.57 -8.02
N GLU A 524 -31.81 6.38 -9.29
CA GLU A 524 -33.20 6.22 -9.76
C GLU A 524 -34.20 7.26 -9.19
N LEU A 525 -33.80 8.53 -9.11
CA LEU A 525 -34.64 9.63 -8.58
C LEU A 525 -35.40 10.40 -9.65
N LEU A 526 -34.91 10.35 -10.89
CA LEU A 526 -35.51 11.01 -12.05
C LEU A 526 -36.39 10.03 -12.84
N PRO A 527 -37.50 10.49 -13.43
CA PRO A 527 -38.33 9.65 -14.29
C PRO A 527 -37.51 8.97 -15.40
N PRO A 528 -37.76 7.66 -15.68
CA PRO A 528 -37.04 6.95 -16.72
C PRO A 528 -37.29 7.56 -18.11
N LYS A 529 -36.31 7.43 -19.00
CA LYS A 529 -36.46 7.77 -20.42
C LYS A 529 -36.64 6.47 -21.20
N ASP A 530 -37.76 6.33 -21.90
CA ASP A 530 -38.10 5.13 -22.68
C ASP A 530 -38.08 3.81 -21.87
N GLY A 531 -38.36 3.88 -20.56
CA GLY A 531 -38.33 2.72 -19.66
C GLY A 531 -36.94 2.35 -19.15
N GLU A 532 -35.89 3.08 -19.57
CA GLU A 532 -34.53 2.91 -19.09
C GLU A 532 -34.14 3.96 -18.05
N ILE A 533 -33.13 3.62 -17.24
CA ILE A 533 -32.56 4.48 -16.20
C ILE A 533 -32.06 5.79 -16.83
N ALA A 534 -32.66 6.92 -16.43
CA ALA A 534 -32.35 8.24 -16.99
C ALA A 534 -31.07 8.88 -16.42
N GLN A 535 -30.57 8.39 -15.28
CA GLN A 535 -29.43 8.97 -14.55
C GLN A 535 -28.40 7.89 -14.24
N LYS A 536 -27.15 8.07 -14.67
CA LYS A 536 -26.03 7.23 -14.22
C LYS A 536 -25.17 8.04 -13.28
N THR A 537 -24.88 7.50 -12.10
CA THR A 537 -24.11 8.22 -11.07
C THR A 537 -22.73 8.63 -11.59
N GLU A 538 -22.06 7.71 -12.27
CA GLU A 538 -20.70 7.91 -12.78
C GLU A 538 -20.61 8.98 -13.88
N ASP A 539 -21.70 9.29 -14.59
CA ASP A 539 -21.73 10.41 -15.55
C ASP A 539 -21.65 11.77 -14.82
N LEU A 540 -22.09 11.84 -13.56
CA LEU A 540 -22.16 13.06 -12.75
C LEU A 540 -20.95 13.21 -11.82
N VAL A 541 -20.58 12.15 -11.11
CA VAL A 541 -19.47 12.18 -10.14
C VAL A 541 -18.16 11.67 -10.71
N GLY A 542 -18.19 10.91 -11.79
CA GLY A 542 -17.02 10.27 -12.40
C GLY A 542 -16.89 8.79 -12.02
N PRO A 543 -15.97 8.07 -12.69
CA PRO A 543 -15.76 6.65 -12.42
C PRO A 543 -15.30 6.38 -10.99
N TYR A 544 -15.94 5.43 -10.33
CA TYR A 544 -15.56 5.09 -8.94
C TYR A 544 -14.16 4.52 -8.83
N GLU A 545 -13.63 3.84 -9.86
CA GLU A 545 -12.26 3.33 -9.84
C GLU A 545 -11.20 4.44 -9.73
N LEU A 546 -11.43 5.59 -10.39
CA LEU A 546 -10.57 6.76 -10.24
C LEU A 546 -10.68 7.34 -8.82
N HIS A 547 -11.90 7.50 -8.31
CA HIS A 547 -12.10 8.09 -6.97
C HIS A 547 -11.57 7.21 -5.85
N ASP A 548 -11.76 5.90 -5.95
CA ASP A 548 -11.21 4.94 -4.99
C ASP A 548 -9.68 4.93 -5.06
N PHE A 549 -9.10 5.03 -6.26
CA PHE A 549 -7.66 5.20 -6.42
C PHE A 549 -7.18 6.50 -5.72
N PHE A 550 -7.82 7.64 -6.01
CA PHE A 550 -7.46 8.92 -5.39
C PHE A 550 -7.63 8.88 -3.86
N LEU A 551 -8.71 8.29 -3.37
CA LEU A 551 -9.00 8.13 -1.95
C LEU A 551 -7.91 7.33 -1.24
N TYR A 552 -7.50 6.20 -1.83
CA TYR A 552 -6.45 5.37 -1.28
C TYR A 552 -5.13 6.14 -1.16
N TYR A 553 -4.65 6.73 -2.26
CA TYR A 553 -3.36 7.40 -2.26
C TYR A 553 -3.39 8.71 -1.44
N MET A 554 -4.52 9.41 -1.36
CA MET A 554 -4.66 10.58 -0.51
C MET A 554 -4.68 10.22 0.98
N LEU A 555 -5.58 9.32 1.42
CA LEU A 555 -5.76 9.03 2.85
C LEU A 555 -4.76 8.00 3.38
N ARG A 556 -4.65 6.84 2.72
CA ARG A 556 -3.74 5.77 3.19
C ARG A 556 -2.30 6.18 3.00
N MET A 557 -1.92 6.62 1.80
CA MET A 557 -0.52 6.90 1.45
C MET A 557 -0.09 8.34 1.75
N GLY A 558 -1.03 9.28 1.91
CA GLY A 558 -0.72 10.68 2.23
C GLY A 558 -0.13 11.47 1.06
N TYR A 559 -0.44 11.07 -0.18
CA TYR A 559 0.14 11.67 -1.38
C TYR A 559 -0.51 13.02 -1.70
N GLU A 560 0.32 13.93 -2.21
CA GLU A 560 -0.12 15.19 -2.79
C GLU A 560 -0.79 14.98 -4.17
N PRO A 561 -1.74 15.86 -4.56
CA PRO A 561 -2.48 15.70 -5.81
C PRO A 561 -1.62 15.49 -7.06
N GLU A 562 -0.52 16.22 -7.22
CA GLU A 562 0.39 16.07 -8.36
C GLU A 562 1.03 14.67 -8.43
N LYS A 563 1.37 14.11 -7.27
CA LYS A 563 1.90 12.75 -7.16
C LYS A 563 0.84 11.72 -7.49
N ILE A 564 -0.40 11.89 -7.00
CA ILE A 564 -1.53 11.03 -7.35
C ILE A 564 -1.79 11.05 -8.85
N TYR A 565 -1.82 12.23 -9.48
CA TYR A 565 -2.01 12.37 -10.92
C TYR A 565 -0.93 11.63 -11.72
N ARG A 566 0.34 11.79 -11.31
CA ARG A 566 1.47 11.12 -11.96
C ARG A 566 1.35 9.59 -11.94
N ILE A 567 1.00 9.00 -10.80
CA ILE A 567 0.83 7.54 -10.72
C ILE A 567 -0.47 7.07 -11.37
N ALA A 568 -1.53 7.88 -11.36
CA ALA A 568 -2.80 7.55 -12.02
C ALA A 568 -2.63 7.46 -13.54
N ARG A 569 -1.91 8.41 -14.16
CA ARG A 569 -1.58 8.37 -15.60
C ARG A 569 -0.89 7.08 -16.02
N LYS A 570 0.00 6.54 -15.18
CA LYS A 570 0.65 5.25 -15.42
C LYS A 570 -0.30 4.07 -15.18
N SER A 571 -1.06 4.10 -14.08
CA SER A 571 -1.92 2.99 -13.66
C SER A 571 -3.14 2.77 -14.57
N PHE A 572 -3.65 3.85 -15.16
CA PHE A 572 -4.81 3.86 -16.05
C PHE A 572 -4.44 4.12 -17.51
N ALA A 573 -3.16 3.93 -17.88
CA ALA A 573 -2.71 4.11 -19.26
C ALA A 573 -3.51 3.20 -20.21
N GLY A 574 -4.10 3.79 -21.26
CA GLY A 574 -4.96 3.09 -22.22
C GLY A 574 -6.40 2.87 -21.76
N VAL A 575 -6.74 3.20 -20.51
CA VAL A 575 -8.11 3.15 -19.97
C VAL A 575 -8.72 4.55 -19.93
N TYR A 576 -7.99 5.51 -19.35
CA TYR A 576 -8.43 6.91 -19.23
C TYR A 576 -7.43 7.88 -19.85
N GLY A 577 -7.96 8.92 -20.50
CA GLY A 577 -7.15 10.04 -20.98
C GLY A 577 -6.65 10.92 -19.83
N GLU A 578 -5.53 11.61 -20.03
CA GLU A 578 -4.94 12.48 -18.99
C GLU A 578 -5.89 13.60 -18.55
N GLU A 579 -6.59 14.22 -19.50
CA GLU A 579 -7.60 15.25 -19.22
C GLU A 579 -8.76 14.72 -18.38
N GLU A 580 -9.15 13.46 -18.57
CA GLU A 580 -10.23 12.82 -17.82
C GLU A 580 -9.80 12.52 -16.38
N ILE A 581 -8.60 11.95 -16.20
CA ILE A 581 -8.02 11.72 -14.87
C ILE A 581 -7.92 13.06 -14.12
N LEU A 582 -7.43 14.12 -14.79
CA LEU A 582 -7.30 15.44 -14.19
C LEU A 582 -8.66 16.04 -13.81
N LYS A 583 -9.66 15.96 -14.69
CA LYS A 583 -11.04 16.41 -14.43
C LYS A 583 -11.60 15.76 -13.17
N TRP A 584 -11.46 14.45 -13.04
CA TRP A 584 -12.01 13.73 -11.88
C TRP A 584 -11.19 13.91 -10.62
N LEU A 585 -9.87 14.12 -10.72
CA LEU A 585 -9.03 14.49 -9.57
C LEU A 585 -9.41 15.86 -9.00
N LYS A 586 -9.71 16.85 -9.87
CA LYS A 586 -10.26 18.16 -9.46
C LYS A 586 -11.59 18.00 -8.73
N ASN A 587 -12.48 17.20 -9.31
CA ASN A 587 -13.78 16.92 -8.72
C ASN A 587 -13.64 16.26 -7.34
N PHE A 588 -12.76 15.26 -7.23
CA PHE A 588 -12.47 14.53 -5.99
C PHE A 588 -12.04 15.47 -4.87
N TYR A 589 -10.98 16.26 -5.04
CA TYR A 589 -10.51 17.17 -3.99
C TYR A 589 -11.57 18.22 -3.61
N ARG A 590 -12.28 18.78 -4.60
CA ARG A 590 -13.38 19.73 -4.34
C ARG A 590 -14.47 19.09 -3.48
N ARG A 591 -15.00 17.93 -3.89
CA ARG A 591 -16.09 17.25 -3.19
C ARG A 591 -15.65 16.70 -1.85
N PHE A 592 -14.48 16.08 -1.78
CA PHE A 592 -13.93 15.54 -0.55
C PHE A 592 -13.90 16.62 0.54
N PHE A 593 -13.37 17.81 0.25
CA PHE A 593 -13.35 18.88 1.25
C PHE A 593 -14.74 19.46 1.55
N MET A 594 -15.53 19.80 0.52
CA MET A 594 -16.84 20.44 0.70
C MET A 594 -17.85 19.57 1.47
N GLN A 595 -17.71 18.25 1.42
CA GLN A 595 -18.69 17.31 1.96
C GLN A 595 -18.31 16.76 3.34
N GLN A 596 -17.24 17.27 3.97
CA GLN A 596 -16.81 16.81 5.29
C GLN A 596 -17.90 16.94 6.36
N PHE A 597 -18.78 17.94 6.27
CA PHE A 597 -19.89 18.10 7.21
C PHE A 597 -20.84 16.89 7.26
N LYS A 598 -21.06 16.21 6.13
CA LYS A 598 -21.86 14.97 6.09
C LYS A 598 -21.17 13.84 6.84
N ARG A 599 -19.84 13.79 6.77
CA ARG A 599 -19.05 12.77 7.44
C ARG A 599 -18.92 12.99 8.94
N SER A 600 -19.01 14.24 9.38
CA SER A 600 -18.95 14.59 10.81
C SER A 600 -20.09 13.98 11.65
N CYS A 601 -21.20 13.57 11.02
CA CYS A 601 -22.33 12.92 11.69
C CYS A 601 -22.61 11.49 11.18
N LEU A 602 -21.59 10.76 10.73
CA LEU A 602 -21.81 9.38 10.25
C LEU A 602 -22.34 8.46 11.36
N PRO A 603 -23.31 7.58 11.04
CA PRO A 603 -23.68 6.45 11.87
C PRO A 603 -22.50 5.58 12.27
N ASP A 604 -22.68 4.77 13.30
CA ASP A 604 -21.69 3.77 13.68
C ASP A 604 -21.60 2.65 12.63
N GLY A 605 -20.40 2.13 12.43
CA GLY A 605 -20.13 1.06 11.47
C GLY A 605 -18.72 0.50 11.66
N PRO A 606 -18.45 -0.75 11.26
CA PRO A 606 -17.12 -1.32 11.38
C PRO A 606 -16.17 -0.73 10.32
N LYS A 607 -14.90 -0.56 10.69
CA LYS A 607 -13.80 -0.41 9.73
C LYS A 607 -13.40 -1.81 9.26
N VAL A 608 -13.49 -2.06 7.96
CA VAL A 608 -13.19 -3.38 7.35
C VAL A 608 -11.86 -3.39 6.62
N GLY A 609 -11.49 -2.27 6.00
CA GLY A 609 -10.31 -2.15 5.16
C GLY A 609 -9.23 -1.24 5.75
N THR A 610 -8.30 -0.81 4.89
CA THR A 610 -7.17 0.05 5.25
C THR A 610 -7.57 1.50 5.48
N VAL A 611 -8.70 1.95 4.91
CA VAL A 611 -9.22 3.32 4.98
C VAL A 611 -10.65 3.31 5.49
N ALA A 612 -10.97 4.23 6.41
CA ALA A 612 -12.32 4.62 6.75
C ALA A 612 -12.42 6.16 6.79
N VAL A 613 -13.65 6.68 6.71
CA VAL A 613 -13.91 8.13 6.78
C VAL A 613 -14.69 8.54 8.03
N SER A 614 -14.74 7.65 9.03
CA SER A 614 -15.37 7.95 10.32
C SER A 614 -14.62 9.08 11.05
N PRO A 615 -15.33 10.11 11.55
CA PRO A 615 -14.73 11.20 12.33
C PRO A 615 -14.24 10.72 13.71
N ARG A 616 -14.66 9.53 14.11
CA ARG A 616 -14.26 8.87 15.37
C ARG A 616 -13.04 7.97 15.21
N GLY A 617 -12.63 7.70 13.97
CA GLY A 617 -11.53 6.80 13.62
C GLY A 617 -10.46 7.48 12.77
N ASP A 618 -10.28 6.97 11.56
CA ASP A 618 -9.19 7.31 10.65
C ASP A 618 -9.16 8.78 10.18
N LEU A 619 -10.31 9.43 10.00
CA LEU A 619 -10.38 10.77 9.40
C LEU A 619 -10.89 11.82 10.40
N LYS A 620 -9.97 12.54 11.04
CA LYS A 620 -10.30 13.73 11.84
C LYS A 620 -10.02 14.98 11.03
N MET A 621 -11.07 15.52 10.41
CA MET A 621 -10.99 16.69 9.54
C MET A 621 -12.06 17.72 9.90
N PRO A 622 -11.73 19.02 9.98
CA PRO A 622 -12.72 20.08 10.22
C PRO A 622 -13.67 20.22 9.02
N SER A 623 -14.97 20.39 9.30
CA SER A 623 -16.00 20.58 8.27
C SER A 623 -15.85 21.89 7.49
N ASP A 624 -15.14 22.86 8.07
CA ASP A 624 -14.80 24.19 7.57
C ASP A 624 -13.34 24.29 7.09
N GLY A 625 -12.69 23.15 6.82
CA GLY A 625 -11.35 23.09 6.27
C GLY A 625 -11.24 23.65 4.85
N CYS A 626 -10.26 24.53 4.62
CA CYS A 626 -10.03 25.14 3.31
C CYS A 626 -9.23 24.23 2.36
N ALA A 627 -9.76 23.97 1.17
CA ALA A 627 -9.14 23.12 0.15
C ALA A 627 -8.10 23.82 -0.73
N ARG A 628 -7.88 25.13 -0.53
CA ARG A 628 -7.18 26.02 -1.49
C ARG A 628 -5.84 25.46 -1.98
N ILE A 629 -4.96 25.02 -1.08
CA ILE A 629 -3.61 24.59 -1.45
C ILE A 629 -3.59 23.28 -2.25
N TRP A 630 -4.56 22.39 -2.04
CA TRP A 630 -4.70 21.17 -2.82
C TRP A 630 -5.29 21.49 -4.19
N LEU A 631 -6.34 22.32 -4.24
CA LEU A 631 -6.96 22.73 -5.50
C LEU A 631 -5.99 23.53 -6.37
N ASP A 632 -5.22 24.47 -5.81
CA ASP A 632 -4.19 25.21 -6.54
C ASP A 632 -3.15 24.27 -7.16
N GLN A 633 -2.75 23.20 -6.45
CA GLN A 633 -1.83 22.22 -7.04
C GLN A 633 -2.48 21.48 -8.22
N VAL A 634 -3.74 21.03 -8.09
CA VAL A 634 -4.45 20.32 -9.16
C VAL A 634 -4.74 21.23 -10.37
N GLU A 635 -5.10 22.49 -10.15
CA GLU A 635 -5.38 23.44 -11.24
C GLU A 635 -4.14 23.80 -12.07
N ASN A 636 -2.95 23.72 -11.46
CA ASN A 636 -1.69 23.97 -12.16
C ASN A 636 -1.14 22.72 -12.90
N LEU A 637 -1.81 21.57 -12.79
CA LEU A 637 -1.45 20.38 -13.57
C LEU A 637 -1.83 20.57 -15.03
N LYS A 638 -1.01 20.01 -15.91
CA LYS A 638 -1.21 20.00 -17.35
C LYS A 638 -1.50 18.59 -17.84
#